data_AF-A0A0L0S8K3-F1
#
_entry.id   AF-A0A0L0S8K3-F1
#
_cell.length_a   1.000
_cell.length_b   1.000
_cell.length_c   1.000
_cell.angle_alpha   90.00
_cell.angle_beta   90.00
_cell.angle_gamma   90.00
#
_symmetry.space_group_name_H-M   'P 1'
#
loop_
_entity.id
_entity.type
_entity.pdbx_description
1 polymer ?
#
loop_
_entity_poly.entity_id
_entity_poly.type
_entity_poly.pdbx_seq_one_letter_code
_entity_poly.pdbx_strand_id
1 'polypeptide(L)'
;MEQQAVPIGKKKRARAAPSARDTGPHNELDGHGNIGSSTIASATAPPPPPAKRARGASKSVKKAPRKRSGTAGSSSTGADAPSAGAPTWPASLNELARVFAALNTTGSFLAARGVALTFTKIKKAVDQNAGVAMTLDHARAILHLAPDLVDMAWTAPDDGNTNQHAYADDVAAHNPLRSLRPANAPLDLAISFKDTLRLNAATSQAKQLLKLVEARNKAFRAAIDRFAQNCAVANLDPETALTRAITSLLPDDSRKVQDQASPPSLVSLTAGANPDADATPPNSVFAIWDEITTQPFYKHQITATNVSPARAAHSAPWPFDSPRFQQALVNFKGIRQPYSHQAAAISSILAGEHIIISTSTSSGKSLVYHVPILLALEHDRNARFLYVCPTKALAQDQLRAFRAMIQSCPHLADWVQIATYDGDTPAADRAAIRERAHILLTNPDMLHITIMPNAHEWNQFLMHLKYVVVDEVHAYHGVFGSHCAWIFRRLRRLTDYYQNLRVQFIACSATIGNAEEHARDLFGTDFTHISEDGSPHGQRATVIWNPPALNSLEPRTNGLVARASSLEEAAAVFQYLTTRNVKTVAFAKYRAACELLFKHITGRPGMTVILDRVRSYRGGYHPEERRRTEQALASGELVGVVATNALELGIDIGGIDAVIHVGFPGIAAMKQQAGRAGRRTRDSLSILVPDANPLDQFYARNPERIWDAPLPAVAMDPRLPALVEAHLVCAAFELPIDPDNEPVLAGFDLQEPMEKRLTQGDNQRWEAREMFPSHRVPIRTIPSDSYAVVDVTRPPGVILEYVEGFRAPFTLYNGGIFLHQGKSYSITNVSPEKMVANVCFTSATWYTSCQDITNVDPIRTATSRPVGRVVSAFGPVELTTMVYGYHKIDLATRSILDTVELKSPPMSRTSSAWWIDIPTDLVRALGCAAAGANAAYAPLHSLNHAILHALPSVVSTSAPTDESNVVALAPVACECRGIDSTRARPFRLTVFDRAATAVGTARRAWERGEGVVRAARELMAECPCDVGCPECIFWKSCTHRNELHDKARAIHLADLLLDGTGGVDGEHEDEVGVGPCEGHKDVEEKSAAAPFTEEGQ
;
A
#
# COMPACT_ATOMS: atom_id res chain seq x y z
N MET A 1 67.72 -40.16 -22.42
CA MET A 1 68.56 -41.07 -21.61
C MET A 1 67.59 -41.79 -20.70
N GLU A 2 67.12 -42.94 -21.19
CA GLU A 2 67.52 -44.28 -20.71
C GLU A 2 66.71 -44.65 -19.46
N GLN A 3 65.59 -45.34 -19.65
CA GLN A 3 65.48 -46.80 -19.80
C GLN A 3 65.61 -47.53 -18.45
N GLN A 4 64.52 -48.15 -18.02
CA GLN A 4 64.35 -49.62 -17.91
C GLN A 4 63.04 -49.87 -17.12
N ALA A 5 62.13 -50.82 -17.38
CA ALA A 5 61.96 -52.00 -18.24
C ALA A 5 61.20 -53.01 -17.31
N VAL A 6 59.95 -53.45 -17.62
CA VAL A 6 59.61 -54.75 -18.25
C VAL A 6 59.51 -55.91 -17.21
N PRO A 7 58.67 -56.98 -17.33
CA PRO A 7 57.35 -57.15 -17.99
C PRO A 7 56.41 -58.32 -17.49
N ILE A 8 55.26 -58.47 -18.19
CA ILE A 8 54.52 -59.71 -18.60
C ILE A 8 53.94 -60.70 -17.55
N GLY A 9 52.62 -60.96 -17.67
CA GLY A 9 51.92 -62.07 -17.00
C GLY A 9 50.53 -62.48 -17.53
N LYS A 10 50.45 -62.92 -18.79
CA LYS A 10 49.49 -63.82 -19.50
C LYS A 10 48.04 -64.09 -19.01
N LYS A 11 47.13 -63.98 -19.99
CA LYS A 11 45.77 -64.54 -20.17
C LYS A 11 45.61 -66.04 -19.87
N LYS A 12 44.40 -66.47 -19.43
CA LYS A 12 43.75 -67.74 -19.85
C LYS A 12 42.23 -67.76 -19.63
N ARG A 13 41.55 -68.53 -20.49
CA ARG A 13 40.10 -68.67 -20.74
C ARG A 13 39.45 -69.80 -19.91
N ALA A 14 38.11 -69.71 -19.78
CA ALA A 14 37.06 -70.74 -19.99
C ALA A 14 36.45 -71.56 -18.81
N ARG A 15 35.08 -71.65 -18.88
CA ARG A 15 34.13 -72.74 -18.50
C ARG A 15 33.98 -73.09 -17.00
N ALA A 16 32.90 -73.69 -16.46
CA ALA A 16 31.46 -73.86 -16.76
C ALA A 16 30.87 -74.84 -15.67
N ALA A 17 29.62 -74.60 -15.20
CA ALA A 17 28.61 -75.55 -14.60
C ALA A 17 28.95 -76.31 -13.27
N PRO A 18 27.98 -76.85 -12.45
CA PRO A 18 26.64 -77.50 -12.72
C PRO A 18 25.41 -76.82 -12.04
N SER A 19 24.14 -76.86 -12.52
CA SER A 19 23.11 -77.93 -12.81
C SER A 19 22.34 -78.41 -11.55
N ALA A 20 21.02 -78.68 -11.48
CA ALA A 20 19.83 -78.66 -12.38
C ALA A 20 18.51 -78.89 -11.58
N ARG A 21 17.33 -78.49 -12.12
CA ARG A 21 16.04 -79.26 -12.30
C ARG A 21 14.82 -78.32 -12.53
N ASP A 22 14.20 -78.40 -13.73
CA ASP A 22 12.82 -78.91 -14.04
C ASP A 22 11.73 -77.82 -13.88
N THR A 23 10.71 -77.57 -14.72
CA THR A 23 10.09 -78.08 -15.96
C THR A 23 9.12 -76.96 -16.47
N GLY A 24 8.78 -76.88 -17.77
CA GLY A 24 7.81 -75.89 -18.34
C GLY A 24 6.33 -76.27 -18.13
N PRO A 25 5.35 -75.91 -19.01
CA PRO A 25 5.18 -74.74 -19.91
C PRO A 25 3.71 -74.15 -19.90
N HIS A 26 3.41 -73.20 -20.81
CA HIS A 26 2.09 -72.86 -21.42
C HIS A 26 0.99 -72.01 -20.72
N ASN A 27 0.47 -71.08 -21.55
CA ASN A 27 -0.93 -70.70 -21.84
C ASN A 27 -1.64 -69.47 -21.25
N GLU A 28 -2.34 -68.83 -22.20
CA GLU A 28 -3.36 -67.79 -22.19
C GLU A 28 -4.63 -68.17 -21.41
N LEU A 29 -5.39 -67.18 -20.90
CA LEU A 29 -6.78 -66.83 -21.30
C LEU A 29 -7.52 -66.00 -20.23
N ASP A 30 -8.45 -65.18 -20.74
CA ASP A 30 -9.43 -64.32 -20.07
C ASP A 30 -10.36 -65.01 -19.06
N GLY A 31 -10.99 -64.22 -18.18
CA GLY A 31 -12.37 -64.50 -17.74
C GLY A 31 -12.73 -64.20 -16.27
N HIS A 32 -13.61 -63.20 -16.11
CA HIS A 32 -14.64 -63.00 -15.07
C HIS A 32 -14.71 -63.89 -13.81
N GLY A 33 -14.93 -63.23 -12.67
CA GLY A 33 -16.06 -63.59 -11.79
C GLY A 33 -15.78 -63.94 -10.32
N ASN A 34 -15.96 -62.93 -9.46
CA ASN A 34 -16.81 -62.95 -8.26
C ASN A 34 -16.43 -63.75 -6.98
N ILE A 35 -16.95 -63.25 -5.84
CA ILE A 35 -17.06 -63.83 -4.48
C ILE A 35 -15.75 -63.80 -3.68
N GLY A 36 -15.64 -63.39 -2.41
CA GLY A 36 -16.53 -63.08 -1.28
C GLY A 36 -15.66 -63.25 -0.01
N SER A 37 -15.78 -62.46 1.05
CA SER A 37 -16.39 -62.86 2.34
C SER A 37 -15.75 -62.01 3.46
N SER A 38 -16.57 -61.29 4.25
CA SER A 38 -16.93 -61.51 5.67
C SER A 38 -15.90 -60.99 6.68
N THR A 39 -16.25 -60.34 7.79
CA THR A 39 -17.16 -60.79 8.89
C THR A 39 -17.48 -59.56 9.81
N ILE A 40 -18.74 -59.14 10.05
CA ILE A 40 -19.72 -59.48 11.15
C ILE A 40 -19.41 -58.73 12.48
N ALA A 41 -20.31 -58.15 13.31
CA ALA A 41 -21.77 -58.19 13.60
C ALA A 41 -22.15 -56.91 14.43
N SER A 42 -23.39 -56.53 14.78
CA SER A 42 -24.76 -57.11 14.74
C SER A 42 -25.78 -55.98 15.07
N ALA A 43 -26.87 -55.80 14.30
CA ALA A 43 -28.26 -56.25 14.56
C ALA A 43 -29.07 -55.31 15.50
N THR A 44 -30.36 -54.97 15.31
CA THR A 44 -31.49 -55.72 14.72
C THR A 44 -32.66 -54.76 14.38
N ALA A 45 -33.48 -55.11 13.39
CA ALA A 45 -34.66 -54.41 12.83
C ALA A 45 -36.00 -54.92 13.46
N PRO A 46 -37.21 -54.97 12.83
CA PRO A 46 -37.97 -54.19 11.80
C PRO A 46 -39.49 -53.99 12.24
N PRO A 47 -40.56 -54.02 11.38
CA PRO A 47 -41.10 -53.08 10.37
C PRO A 47 -42.63 -52.66 10.60
N PRO A 48 -43.55 -52.45 9.61
CA PRO A 48 -44.31 -51.20 9.37
C PRO A 48 -45.89 -51.34 9.41
N PRO A 49 -46.68 -50.66 8.55
CA PRO A 49 -47.52 -49.43 8.71
C PRO A 49 -49.04 -49.75 8.90
N PRO A 50 -50.04 -48.81 9.04
CA PRO A 50 -50.66 -48.09 7.89
C PRO A 50 -51.42 -46.76 8.24
N ALA A 51 -52.32 -46.33 7.32
CA ALA A 51 -52.96 -45.03 7.12
C ALA A 51 -54.20 -44.63 7.97
N LYS A 52 -54.64 -43.37 7.74
CA LYS A 52 -56.03 -42.80 7.65
C LYS A 52 -56.74 -42.17 8.87
N ARG A 53 -57.32 -40.99 8.56
CA ARG A 53 -58.65 -40.41 8.93
C ARG A 53 -58.83 -39.56 10.21
N ALA A 54 -59.03 -38.26 9.97
CA ALA A 54 -60.25 -37.45 10.20
C ALA A 54 -61.03 -37.52 11.53
N ARG A 55 -61.26 -36.34 12.16
CA ARG A 55 -62.57 -35.68 12.45
C ARG A 55 -62.57 -34.85 13.76
N GLY A 56 -63.36 -33.75 13.74
CA GLY A 56 -64.06 -33.16 14.90
C GLY A 56 -63.43 -31.86 15.42
N ALA A 57 -63.95 -30.64 15.21
CA ALA A 57 -65.27 -30.03 15.44
C ALA A 57 -65.55 -29.60 16.90
N SER A 58 -65.67 -28.27 17.14
CA SER A 58 -66.75 -27.60 17.92
C SER A 58 -66.50 -26.07 17.89
N LYS A 59 -67.41 -25.25 17.32
CA LYS A 59 -68.59 -24.56 17.93
C LYS A 59 -68.16 -23.60 19.07
N SER A 60 -68.50 -22.30 19.12
CA SER A 60 -69.81 -21.66 18.95
C SER A 60 -69.64 -20.11 19.14
N VAL A 61 -70.23 -19.23 18.31
CA VAL A 61 -71.54 -18.54 18.43
C VAL A 61 -71.63 -17.38 19.44
N LYS A 62 -71.93 -16.16 18.92
CA LYS A 62 -72.92 -15.11 19.35
C LYS A 62 -72.29 -13.71 19.27
N LYS A 63 -72.74 -12.83 18.36
CA LYS A 63 -73.98 -12.01 18.28
C LYS A 63 -73.65 -10.54 18.55
N ALA A 64 -73.98 -9.72 17.54
CA ALA A 64 -74.24 -8.28 17.52
C ALA A 64 -75.20 -7.83 18.67
N PRO A 65 -75.56 -6.53 18.88
CA PRO A 65 -75.61 -5.46 17.87
C PRO A 65 -75.54 -3.97 18.32
N ARG A 66 -75.82 -3.08 17.34
CA ARG A 66 -76.63 -1.82 17.38
C ARG A 66 -75.97 -0.44 17.55
N LYS A 67 -75.95 0.27 16.42
CA LYS A 67 -76.62 1.57 16.08
C LYS A 67 -76.74 2.67 17.15
N ARG A 68 -76.31 3.89 16.77
CA ARG A 68 -77.07 5.18 16.72
C ARG A 68 -76.14 6.26 16.12
N SER A 69 -76.37 6.78 14.92
CA SER A 69 -77.22 7.92 14.52
C SER A 69 -76.93 9.23 15.26
N GLY A 70 -76.40 10.21 14.53
CA GLY A 70 -76.28 11.62 14.95
C GLY A 70 -76.00 12.51 13.75
N THR A 71 -76.96 13.38 13.47
CA THR A 71 -77.18 14.24 12.29
C THR A 71 -76.59 15.65 12.41
N ALA A 72 -76.49 16.32 11.25
CA ALA A 72 -76.47 17.78 11.00
C ALA A 72 -75.15 18.51 11.32
N GLY A 73 -74.72 19.53 10.58
CA GLY A 73 -75.32 20.28 9.47
C GLY A 73 -74.33 21.37 9.03
N SER A 74 -74.46 21.80 7.79
CA SER A 74 -73.62 22.77 7.09
C SER A 74 -73.53 24.15 7.73
N SER A 75 -72.37 24.81 7.59
CA SER A 75 -72.35 26.26 7.43
C SER A 75 -71.32 26.66 6.36
N SER A 76 -71.81 27.44 5.41
CA SER A 76 -71.09 28.06 4.31
C SER A 76 -70.47 29.38 4.75
N THR A 77 -69.19 29.57 4.47
CA THR A 77 -68.53 30.86 4.21
C THR A 77 -67.47 30.52 3.16
N GLY A 78 -67.49 31.05 1.96
CA GLY A 78 -67.42 32.45 1.58
C GLY A 78 -66.24 32.52 0.62
N ALA A 79 -66.53 32.71 -0.67
CA ALA A 79 -65.56 32.67 -1.74
C ALA A 79 -64.71 33.95 -1.76
N ASP A 80 -63.39 33.80 -1.76
CA ASP A 80 -62.46 34.82 -2.25
C ASP A 80 -62.11 34.48 -3.70
N ALA A 81 -62.39 35.43 -4.60
CA ALA A 81 -61.98 35.38 -6.00
C ALA A 81 -60.47 35.69 -6.12
N PRO A 82 -59.74 35.06 -7.06
CA PRO A 82 -58.30 35.21 -7.18
C PRO A 82 -57.91 36.51 -7.90
N SER A 83 -56.92 37.20 -7.36
CA SER A 83 -56.19 38.27 -8.03
C SER A 83 -55.43 37.75 -9.25
N ALA A 84 -55.54 38.49 -10.35
CA ALA A 84 -54.95 38.22 -11.65
C ALA A 84 -53.42 38.03 -11.62
N GLY A 85 -52.92 37.06 -12.40
CA GLY A 85 -51.50 36.99 -12.81
C GLY A 85 -50.76 35.66 -12.69
N ALA A 86 -51.41 34.51 -12.48
CA ALA A 86 -50.73 33.21 -12.51
C ALA A 86 -50.90 32.54 -13.89
N PRO A 87 -49.83 32.05 -14.56
CA PRO A 87 -49.98 31.29 -15.79
C PRO A 87 -50.72 29.98 -15.48
N THR A 88 -51.91 29.81 -16.06
CA THR A 88 -52.65 28.55 -16.04
C THR A 88 -51.80 27.48 -16.73
N TRP A 89 -51.41 26.43 -16.00
CA TRP A 89 -50.56 25.38 -16.57
C TRP A 89 -51.20 24.73 -17.81
N PRO A 90 -50.40 24.28 -18.79
CA PRO A 90 -50.86 23.39 -19.85
C PRO A 90 -51.66 22.19 -19.32
N ALA A 91 -52.56 21.64 -20.14
CA ALA A 91 -53.45 20.55 -19.75
C ALA A 91 -52.68 19.32 -19.23
N SER A 92 -51.52 19.01 -19.82
CA SER A 92 -50.64 17.90 -19.44
C SER A 92 -49.98 18.08 -18.07
N LEU A 93 -49.58 19.30 -17.69
CA LEU A 93 -49.05 19.58 -16.34
C LEU A 93 -50.15 19.57 -15.26
N ASN A 94 -51.37 20.01 -15.61
CA ASN A 94 -52.55 19.86 -14.74
C ASN A 94 -52.96 18.40 -14.55
N GLU A 95 -52.84 17.58 -15.60
CA GLU A 95 -53.02 16.13 -15.53
C GLU A 95 -51.95 15.49 -14.62
N LEU A 96 -50.68 15.84 -14.79
CA LEU A 96 -49.60 15.32 -13.97
C LEU A 96 -49.77 15.67 -12.48
N ALA A 97 -50.22 16.88 -12.17
CA ALA A 97 -50.53 17.28 -10.79
C ALA A 97 -51.69 16.45 -10.18
N ARG A 98 -52.71 16.09 -10.99
CA ARG A 98 -53.80 15.21 -10.55
C ARG A 98 -53.33 13.77 -10.33
N VAL A 99 -52.51 13.24 -11.23
CA VAL A 99 -51.92 11.90 -11.11
C VAL A 99 -51.03 11.82 -9.87
N PHE A 100 -50.18 12.82 -9.62
CA PHE A 100 -49.36 12.86 -8.40
C PHE A 100 -50.22 12.95 -7.13
N ALA A 101 -51.27 13.77 -7.11
CA ALA A 101 -52.14 13.88 -5.94
C ALA A 101 -52.86 12.55 -5.61
N ALA A 102 -53.30 11.83 -6.64
CA ALA A 102 -53.89 10.49 -6.50
C ALA A 102 -52.85 9.45 -6.04
N LEU A 103 -51.64 9.48 -6.62
CA LEU A 103 -50.52 8.62 -6.23
C LEU A 103 -50.10 8.86 -4.78
N ASN A 104 -49.96 10.13 -4.38
CA ASN A 104 -49.57 10.52 -3.04
C ASN A 104 -50.63 10.13 -1.99
N THR A 105 -51.91 10.31 -2.31
CA THR A 105 -53.00 9.90 -1.42
C THR A 105 -53.03 8.38 -1.27
N THR A 106 -53.18 7.65 -2.38
CA THR A 106 -53.27 6.18 -2.37
C THR A 106 -52.01 5.53 -1.82
N GLY A 107 -50.83 6.01 -2.25
CA GLY A 107 -49.53 5.51 -1.82
C GLY A 107 -49.26 5.74 -0.35
N SER A 108 -49.59 6.91 0.20
CA SER A 108 -49.38 7.18 1.63
C SER A 108 -50.27 6.31 2.52
N PHE A 109 -51.53 6.05 2.12
CA PHE A 109 -52.42 5.17 2.88
C PHE A 109 -52.03 3.68 2.80
N LEU A 110 -51.53 3.23 1.65
CA LEU A 110 -51.05 1.85 1.49
C LEU A 110 -49.70 1.64 2.19
N ALA A 111 -48.79 2.60 2.13
CA ALA A 111 -47.53 2.56 2.86
C ALA A 111 -47.74 2.60 4.38
N ALA A 112 -48.69 3.40 4.88
CA ALA A 112 -49.06 3.39 6.30
C ALA A 112 -49.59 2.01 6.78
N ARG A 113 -50.00 1.14 5.86
CA ARG A 113 -50.45 -0.24 6.14
C ARG A 113 -49.38 -1.30 5.88
N GLY A 114 -48.13 -0.90 5.64
CA GLY A 114 -47.02 -1.83 5.40
C GLY A 114 -47.02 -2.47 4.01
N VAL A 115 -47.83 -1.97 3.06
CA VAL A 115 -47.97 -2.58 1.74
C VAL A 115 -46.93 -1.99 0.77
N ALA A 116 -46.12 -2.85 0.15
CA ALA A 116 -45.18 -2.46 -0.90
C ALA A 116 -45.90 -1.78 -2.07
N LEU A 117 -45.44 -0.57 -2.42
CA LEU A 117 -46.03 0.28 -3.44
C LEU A 117 -45.39 -0.01 -4.80
N THR A 118 -45.90 -1.01 -5.51
CA THR A 118 -45.47 -1.28 -6.89
C THR A 118 -46.47 -0.71 -7.90
N PHE A 119 -45.98 -0.29 -9.07
CA PHE A 119 -46.75 0.38 -10.11
C PHE A 119 -47.95 -0.47 -10.52
N THR A 120 -47.78 -1.78 -10.71
CA THR A 120 -48.88 -2.69 -11.08
C THR A 120 -49.96 -2.78 -9.99
N LYS A 121 -49.59 -2.73 -8.70
CA LYS A 121 -50.54 -2.81 -7.56
C LYS A 121 -51.33 -1.52 -7.36
N ILE A 122 -50.70 -0.37 -7.51
CA ILE A 122 -51.33 0.92 -7.21
C ILE A 122 -52.04 1.53 -8.42
N LYS A 123 -51.64 1.15 -9.65
CA LYS A 123 -52.16 1.73 -10.90
C LYS A 123 -53.68 1.79 -10.94
N LYS A 124 -54.38 0.68 -10.69
CA LYS A 124 -55.86 0.66 -10.76
C LYS A 124 -56.53 1.64 -9.79
N ALA A 125 -55.97 1.80 -8.59
CA ALA A 125 -56.52 2.72 -7.58
C ALA A 125 -56.15 4.18 -7.87
N VAL A 126 -54.96 4.44 -8.41
CA VAL A 126 -54.53 5.77 -8.85
C VAL A 126 -55.34 6.21 -10.08
N ASP A 127 -55.55 5.33 -11.05
CA ASP A 127 -56.34 5.61 -12.26
C ASP A 127 -57.77 6.03 -11.91
N GLN A 128 -58.41 5.33 -10.96
CA GLN A 128 -59.75 5.65 -10.47
C GLN A 128 -59.82 6.99 -9.74
N ASN A 129 -58.80 7.32 -8.92
CA ASN A 129 -58.77 8.55 -8.14
C ASN A 129 -58.33 9.78 -8.97
N ALA A 130 -57.48 9.60 -9.98
CA ALA A 130 -57.02 10.66 -10.86
C ALA A 130 -58.02 10.96 -12.00
N GLY A 131 -58.85 9.98 -12.38
CA GLY A 131 -59.74 10.04 -13.53
C GLY A 131 -59.01 9.92 -14.88
N VAL A 132 -57.73 9.54 -14.87
CA VAL A 132 -56.88 9.34 -16.05
C VAL A 132 -55.94 8.16 -15.80
N ALA A 133 -55.61 7.39 -16.84
CA ALA A 133 -54.74 6.22 -16.72
C ALA A 133 -53.27 6.64 -16.50
N MET A 134 -52.70 6.27 -15.34
CA MET A 134 -51.30 6.49 -15.03
C MET A 134 -50.42 5.64 -15.96
N THR A 135 -49.51 6.31 -16.67
CA THR A 135 -48.52 5.68 -17.55
C THR A 135 -47.13 5.73 -16.93
N LEU A 136 -46.18 4.99 -17.49
CA LEU A 136 -44.79 5.01 -17.03
C LEU A 136 -44.14 6.38 -17.24
N ASP A 137 -44.57 7.13 -18.26
CA ASP A 137 -44.08 8.48 -18.52
C ASP A 137 -44.55 9.48 -17.47
N HIS A 138 -45.75 9.30 -16.90
CA HIS A 138 -46.18 10.06 -15.73
C HIS A 138 -45.26 9.83 -14.53
N ALA A 139 -44.85 8.57 -14.28
CA ALA A 139 -43.93 8.24 -13.20
C ALA A 139 -42.55 8.89 -13.41
N ARG A 140 -42.02 8.87 -14.64
CA ARG A 140 -40.77 9.53 -15.02
C ARG A 140 -40.84 11.05 -14.88
N ALA A 141 -41.94 11.66 -15.31
CA ALA A 141 -42.18 13.09 -15.19
C ALA A 141 -42.22 13.53 -13.71
N ILE A 142 -42.89 12.76 -12.85
CA ILE A 142 -42.93 13.01 -11.40
C ILE A 142 -41.51 12.95 -10.80
N LEU A 143 -40.74 11.90 -11.13
CA LEU A 143 -39.38 11.74 -10.64
C LEU A 143 -38.45 12.87 -11.10
N HIS A 144 -38.60 13.32 -12.35
CA HIS A 144 -37.80 14.42 -12.89
C HIS A 144 -38.13 15.77 -12.24
N LEU A 145 -39.42 16.07 -12.03
CA LEU A 145 -39.86 17.36 -11.49
C LEU A 145 -39.63 17.46 -9.97
N ALA A 146 -39.72 16.35 -9.24
CA ALA A 146 -39.60 16.33 -7.79
C ALA A 146 -38.81 15.11 -7.28
N PRO A 147 -37.50 15.01 -7.61
CA PRO A 147 -36.66 13.90 -7.17
C PRO A 147 -36.48 13.87 -5.64
N ASP A 148 -36.72 14.98 -4.94
CA ASP A 148 -36.63 15.06 -3.48
C ASP A 148 -37.87 14.53 -2.76
N LEU A 149 -38.97 14.25 -3.48
CA LEU A 149 -40.24 13.77 -2.87
C LEU A 149 -40.45 12.27 -3.04
N VAL A 150 -39.96 11.68 -4.13
CA VAL A 150 -40.23 10.28 -4.51
C VAL A 150 -38.96 9.62 -5.04
N ASP A 151 -38.71 8.38 -4.61
CA ASP A 151 -37.77 7.48 -5.30
C ASP A 151 -38.53 6.40 -6.05
N MET A 152 -37.96 5.96 -7.18
CA MET A 152 -38.51 4.87 -7.98
C MET A 152 -37.40 3.92 -8.42
N ALA A 153 -37.63 2.62 -8.29
CA ALA A 153 -36.68 1.58 -8.68
C ALA A 153 -37.39 0.38 -9.34
N TRP A 154 -36.75 -0.23 -10.33
CA TRP A 154 -37.27 -1.47 -10.93
C TRP A 154 -36.96 -2.66 -10.05
N THR A 155 -37.95 -3.50 -9.82
CA THR A 155 -37.83 -4.64 -8.93
C THR A 155 -38.53 -5.87 -9.49
N ALA A 156 -38.18 -7.05 -8.98
CA ALA A 156 -38.86 -8.28 -9.38
C ALA A 156 -40.35 -8.24 -8.93
N PRO A 157 -41.29 -8.78 -9.72
CA PRO A 157 -42.68 -8.96 -9.31
C PRO A 157 -42.69 -9.82 -8.05
N ASP A 158 -43.12 -9.24 -6.95
CA ASP A 158 -42.99 -9.85 -5.62
C ASP A 158 -44.13 -10.85 -5.35
N ASP A 159 -43.78 -12.07 -4.90
CA ASP A 159 -44.67 -13.22 -4.64
C ASP A 159 -45.55 -13.09 -3.37
N GLY A 160 -45.70 -11.85 -2.88
CA GLY A 160 -46.68 -11.51 -1.84
C GLY A 160 -46.22 -11.67 -0.40
N ASN A 161 -44.91 -11.73 -0.09
CA ASN A 161 -44.45 -11.96 1.28
C ASN A 161 -43.18 -11.19 1.72
N THR A 162 -43.09 -9.90 1.43
CA THR A 162 -41.98 -9.01 1.86
C THR A 162 -42.49 -7.83 2.67
N ASN A 163 -41.86 -7.62 3.84
CA ASN A 163 -42.13 -6.52 4.77
C ASN A 163 -41.42 -5.23 4.30
N GLN A 164 -42.10 -4.10 4.38
CA GLN A 164 -41.68 -2.82 3.79
C GLN A 164 -40.33 -2.27 4.30
N HIS A 165 -39.89 -2.67 5.50
CA HIS A 165 -38.65 -2.19 6.10
C HIS A 165 -37.38 -2.66 5.38
N ALA A 166 -37.42 -3.82 4.71
CA ALA A 166 -36.28 -4.29 3.91
C ALA A 166 -36.17 -3.56 2.57
N TYR A 167 -37.26 -2.94 2.08
CA TYR A 167 -37.34 -2.39 0.73
C TYR A 167 -36.96 -0.91 0.64
N ALA A 168 -37.20 -0.16 1.72
CA ALA A 168 -36.91 1.27 1.74
C ALA A 168 -35.41 1.58 1.79
N ASP A 169 -34.61 0.68 2.37
CA ASP A 169 -33.15 0.81 2.45
C ASP A 169 -32.47 0.47 1.10
N ASP A 170 -33.03 -0.47 0.33
CA ASP A 170 -32.51 -0.83 -1.00
C ASP A 170 -32.78 0.26 -2.06
N VAL A 171 -33.92 0.96 -1.99
CA VAL A 171 -34.26 2.03 -2.95
C VAL A 171 -33.44 3.31 -2.71
N ALA A 172 -33.13 3.63 -1.44
CA ALA A 172 -32.29 4.78 -1.10
C ALA A 172 -30.80 4.60 -1.51
N ALA A 173 -30.37 3.37 -1.77
CA ALA A 173 -28.99 3.02 -2.12
C ALA A 173 -28.68 3.11 -3.63
N HIS A 174 -29.66 3.38 -4.50
CA HIS A 174 -29.50 3.34 -5.96
C HIS A 174 -29.86 4.68 -6.62
N ASN A 175 -28.96 5.19 -7.47
CA ASN A 175 -29.14 6.42 -8.24
C ASN A 175 -30.40 6.30 -9.15
N PRO A 176 -31.41 7.19 -9.07
CA PRO A 176 -32.71 7.00 -9.72
C PRO A 176 -32.68 6.91 -11.27
N LEU A 177 -31.54 7.18 -11.90
CA LEU A 177 -31.43 7.29 -13.37
C LEU A 177 -30.39 6.37 -14.03
N ARG A 178 -29.83 5.36 -13.36
CA ARG A 178 -28.73 4.55 -13.97
C ARG A 178 -28.84 3.03 -13.92
N SER A 179 -30.04 2.47 -13.92
CA SER A 179 -30.23 1.05 -14.23
C SER A 179 -31.50 0.81 -15.03
N LEU A 180 -31.39 0.87 -16.36
CA LEU A 180 -32.40 0.32 -17.25
C LEU A 180 -31.83 -0.90 -17.97
N ARG A 181 -32.22 -2.08 -17.43
CA ARG A 181 -32.25 -3.47 -17.95
C ARG A 181 -31.00 -4.38 -17.88
N PRO A 182 -31.20 -5.60 -17.33
CA PRO A 182 -30.92 -6.87 -17.99
C PRO A 182 -32.12 -7.34 -18.82
N ALA A 183 -31.85 -8.02 -19.94
CA ALA A 183 -32.86 -8.62 -20.79
C ALA A 183 -33.43 -9.90 -20.16
N ASN A 184 -34.77 -10.01 -20.12
CA ASN A 184 -35.58 -11.23 -19.93
C ASN A 184 -36.08 -11.64 -18.53
N ALA A 185 -36.38 -10.69 -17.62
CA ALA A 185 -37.28 -10.94 -16.49
C ALA A 185 -38.43 -9.90 -16.47
N PRO A 186 -39.69 -10.27 -16.15
CA PRO A 186 -40.72 -9.27 -15.86
C PRO A 186 -40.28 -8.51 -14.62
N LEU A 187 -40.30 -7.17 -14.64
CA LEU A 187 -39.97 -6.29 -13.52
C LEU A 187 -41.17 -5.34 -13.29
N ASP A 188 -41.48 -5.01 -12.05
CA ASP A 188 -42.48 -4.00 -11.65
C ASP A 188 -41.76 -2.76 -11.10
N LEU A 189 -42.34 -1.57 -11.22
CA LEU A 189 -41.71 -0.34 -10.75
C LEU A 189 -42.14 -0.06 -9.30
N ALA A 190 -41.23 -0.16 -8.34
CA ALA A 190 -41.47 0.21 -6.96
C ALA A 190 -41.34 1.72 -6.76
N ILE A 191 -42.23 2.30 -5.95
CA ILE A 191 -42.32 3.74 -5.68
C ILE A 191 -42.28 3.95 -4.16
N SER A 192 -41.36 4.78 -3.66
CA SER A 192 -41.31 5.13 -2.23
C SER A 192 -41.30 6.66 -2.06
N PHE A 193 -41.88 7.14 -0.97
CA PHE A 193 -41.79 8.56 -0.60
C PHE A 193 -40.77 8.72 0.53
N LYS A 194 -39.77 9.58 0.33
CA LYS A 194 -38.55 9.71 1.14
C LYS A 194 -38.79 10.03 2.63
N ASP A 195 -39.93 10.63 2.94
CA ASP A 195 -40.33 11.09 4.27
C ASP A 195 -41.25 10.11 5.04
N THR A 196 -41.64 8.97 4.43
CA THR A 196 -42.59 8.01 5.06
C THR A 196 -41.96 7.09 6.11
N LEU A 197 -40.63 7.04 6.21
CA LEU A 197 -39.88 6.19 7.15
C LEU A 197 -39.93 6.64 8.61
N ARG A 198 -40.58 7.77 8.92
CA ARG A 198 -40.53 8.40 10.26
C ARG A 198 -41.81 8.28 11.10
N LEU A 199 -42.79 7.47 10.69
CA LEU A 199 -44.08 7.37 11.38
C LEU A 199 -44.20 6.06 12.19
N ASN A 200 -43.98 6.13 13.50
CA ASN A 200 -44.16 5.00 14.42
C ASN A 200 -45.66 4.60 14.56
N ALA A 201 -45.91 3.29 14.69
CA ALA A 201 -47.23 2.69 14.75
C ALA A 201 -47.87 2.79 16.14
N ALA A 202 -48.54 3.91 16.44
CA ALA A 202 -49.59 3.97 17.47
C ALA A 202 -50.50 5.21 17.28
N THR A 203 -51.72 4.98 16.79
CA THR A 203 -52.96 5.77 17.01
C THR A 203 -52.87 7.31 17.18
N SER A 204 -52.69 8.05 16.07
CA SER A 204 -53.54 9.21 15.66
C SER A 204 -53.36 9.55 14.17
N GLN A 205 -53.08 8.54 13.34
CA GLN A 205 -52.37 8.69 12.07
C GLN A 205 -53.15 9.43 10.95
N ALA A 206 -54.49 9.41 10.92
CA ALA A 206 -55.22 9.93 9.75
C ALA A 206 -55.04 11.44 9.53
N LYS A 207 -55.02 12.25 10.61
CA LYS A 207 -54.93 13.72 10.51
C LYS A 207 -53.50 14.18 10.21
N GLN A 208 -52.49 13.46 10.69
CA GLN A 208 -51.08 13.71 10.36
C GLN A 208 -50.73 13.26 8.94
N LEU A 209 -51.26 12.11 8.51
CA LEU A 209 -51.09 11.61 7.14
C LEU A 209 -51.74 12.56 6.12
N LEU A 210 -52.94 13.08 6.40
CA LEU A 210 -53.61 14.09 5.55
C LEU A 210 -52.78 15.37 5.42
N LYS A 211 -52.23 15.89 6.54
CA LYS A 211 -51.32 17.06 6.50
C LYS A 211 -50.08 16.81 5.66
N LEU A 212 -49.54 15.59 5.73
CA LEU A 212 -48.34 15.20 4.99
C LEU A 212 -48.64 15.03 3.49
N VAL A 213 -49.78 14.46 3.14
CA VAL A 213 -50.28 14.40 1.76
C VAL A 213 -50.49 15.82 1.19
N GLU A 214 -51.13 16.72 1.95
CA GLU A 214 -51.30 18.13 1.56
C GLU A 214 -49.98 18.86 1.36
N ALA A 215 -49.01 18.66 2.27
CA ALA A 215 -47.68 19.26 2.17
C ALA A 215 -46.93 18.80 0.91
N ARG A 216 -46.93 17.50 0.61
CA ARG A 216 -46.32 16.94 -0.60
C ARG A 216 -47.01 17.44 -1.88
N ASN A 217 -48.35 17.51 -1.88
CA ASN A 217 -49.09 18.07 -3.02
C ASN A 217 -48.72 19.54 -3.26
N LYS A 218 -48.59 20.35 -2.19
CA LYS A 218 -48.14 21.74 -2.30
C LYS A 218 -46.71 21.83 -2.83
N ALA A 219 -45.79 21.00 -2.34
CA ALA A 219 -44.41 20.96 -2.79
C ALA A 219 -44.28 20.56 -4.27
N PHE A 220 -45.06 19.57 -4.72
CA PHE A 220 -45.05 19.14 -6.12
C PHE A 220 -45.61 20.22 -7.05
N ARG A 221 -46.68 20.91 -6.65
CA ARG A 221 -47.21 22.06 -7.41
C ARG A 221 -46.20 23.19 -7.53
N ALA A 222 -45.47 23.51 -6.46
CA ALA A 222 -44.38 24.48 -6.50
C ALA A 222 -43.23 24.04 -7.42
N ALA A 223 -42.97 22.74 -7.53
CA ALA A 223 -41.98 22.21 -8.47
C ALA A 223 -42.43 22.38 -9.93
N ILE A 224 -43.72 22.18 -10.23
CA ILE A 224 -44.31 22.48 -11.55
C ILE A 224 -44.20 23.97 -11.85
N ASP A 225 -44.52 24.85 -10.89
CA ASP A 225 -44.41 26.30 -11.06
C ASP A 225 -42.98 26.74 -11.39
N ARG A 226 -41.99 26.22 -10.65
CA ARG A 226 -40.57 26.48 -10.90
C ARG A 226 -40.13 25.97 -12.27
N PHE A 227 -40.59 24.79 -12.68
CA PHE A 227 -40.29 24.25 -14.00
C PHE A 227 -40.89 25.11 -15.12
N ALA A 228 -42.15 25.52 -14.98
CA ALA A 228 -42.83 26.39 -15.94
C ALA A 228 -42.15 27.77 -16.03
N GLN A 229 -41.74 28.36 -14.90
CA GLN A 229 -40.97 29.60 -14.85
C GLN A 229 -39.61 29.47 -15.55
N ASN A 230 -38.88 28.36 -15.31
CA ASN A 230 -37.60 28.10 -15.98
C ASN A 230 -37.78 27.94 -17.49
N CYS A 231 -38.85 27.27 -17.94
CA CYS A 231 -39.18 27.15 -19.36
C CYS A 231 -39.52 28.52 -19.97
N ALA A 232 -40.27 29.36 -19.26
CA ALA A 232 -40.59 30.72 -19.69
C ALA A 232 -39.34 31.60 -19.82
N VAL A 233 -38.40 31.53 -18.86
CA VAL A 233 -37.10 32.24 -18.93
C VAL A 233 -36.25 31.75 -20.10
N ALA A 234 -36.28 30.45 -20.39
CA ALA A 234 -35.55 29.84 -21.49
C ALA A 234 -36.27 29.95 -22.86
N ASN A 235 -37.45 30.56 -22.91
CA ASN A 235 -38.33 30.64 -24.08
C ASN A 235 -38.63 29.27 -24.72
N LEU A 236 -38.82 28.24 -23.88
CA LEU A 236 -39.13 26.87 -24.27
C LEU A 236 -40.59 26.55 -23.96
N ASP A 237 -41.25 25.82 -24.86
CA ASP A 237 -42.56 25.24 -24.58
C ASP A 237 -42.45 24.17 -23.46
N PRO A 238 -43.16 24.32 -22.32
CA PRO A 238 -43.00 23.42 -21.17
C PRO A 238 -43.32 21.95 -21.48
N GLU A 239 -44.26 21.68 -22.38
CA GLU A 239 -44.66 20.31 -22.75
C GLU A 239 -43.57 19.64 -23.58
N THR A 240 -43.04 20.35 -24.58
CA THR A 240 -41.91 19.88 -25.39
C THR A 240 -40.64 19.72 -24.56
N ALA A 241 -40.38 20.64 -23.63
CA ALA A 241 -39.22 20.58 -22.73
C ALA A 241 -39.29 19.37 -21.79
N LEU A 242 -40.46 19.10 -21.22
CA LEU A 242 -40.67 17.95 -20.34
C LEU A 242 -40.56 16.62 -21.10
N THR A 243 -41.18 16.53 -22.29
CA THR A 243 -41.06 15.33 -23.13
C THR A 243 -39.62 15.09 -23.56
N ARG A 244 -38.86 16.14 -23.91
CA ARG A 244 -37.43 16.02 -24.25
C ARG A 244 -36.58 15.59 -23.06
N ALA A 245 -36.84 16.15 -21.88
CA ALA A 245 -36.15 15.76 -20.65
C ALA A 245 -36.39 14.28 -20.32
N ILE A 246 -37.63 13.79 -20.45
CA ILE A 246 -37.98 12.39 -20.20
C ILE A 246 -37.40 11.46 -21.29
N THR A 247 -37.35 11.89 -22.56
CA THR A 247 -36.78 11.10 -23.67
C THR A 247 -35.26 10.94 -23.55
N SER A 248 -34.56 11.94 -22.98
CA SER A 248 -33.11 11.86 -22.71
C SER A 248 -32.73 10.80 -21.64
N LEU A 249 -33.72 10.21 -20.96
CA LEU A 249 -33.55 9.16 -19.96
C LEU A 249 -33.62 7.73 -20.55
N LEU A 250 -33.61 7.58 -21.89
CA LEU A 250 -33.59 6.28 -22.58
C LEU A 250 -32.16 5.86 -22.99
N PRO A 251 -31.74 4.60 -22.77
CA PRO A 251 -30.61 4.00 -23.49
C PRO A 251 -31.03 3.62 -24.92
N ASP A 252 -30.18 3.93 -25.89
CA ASP A 252 -30.32 3.58 -27.31
C ASP A 252 -30.22 2.05 -27.51
N ASP A 253 -31.30 1.40 -27.96
CA ASP A 253 -31.50 -0.07 -27.98
C ASP A 253 -30.82 -0.76 -29.20
N SER A 254 -29.81 -0.12 -29.81
CA SER A 254 -29.19 -0.56 -31.08
C SER A 254 -27.85 -1.31 -30.94
N ARG A 255 -27.42 -1.69 -29.73
CA ARG A 255 -26.25 -2.57 -29.52
C ARG A 255 -26.65 -3.91 -28.91
N LYS A 256 -27.15 -4.82 -29.75
CA LYS A 256 -27.15 -6.26 -29.45
C LYS A 256 -26.57 -7.03 -30.64
N VAL A 257 -25.82 -8.08 -30.28
CA VAL A 257 -25.34 -9.22 -31.08
C VAL A 257 -24.01 -9.01 -31.81
N GLN A 258 -22.91 -9.35 -31.14
CA GLN A 258 -21.87 -10.28 -31.63
C GLN A 258 -20.79 -10.43 -30.55
N ASP A 259 -21.02 -11.37 -29.63
CA ASP A 259 -19.99 -11.86 -28.71
C ASP A 259 -20.01 -13.38 -28.82
N GLN A 260 -19.39 -13.90 -29.88
CA GLN A 260 -19.03 -15.29 -30.13
C GLN A 260 -18.19 -15.35 -31.42
N ALA A 261 -16.87 -15.17 -31.31
CA ALA A 261 -15.87 -15.77 -32.20
C ALA A 261 -14.44 -15.58 -31.64
N SER A 262 -13.66 -16.63 -31.79
CA SER A 262 -12.24 -16.89 -31.54
C SER A 262 -11.24 -15.72 -31.58
N PRO A 263 -10.05 -15.85 -30.92
CA PRO A 263 -9.04 -14.79 -30.88
C PRO A 263 -8.54 -14.45 -32.30
N PRO A 264 -8.34 -13.16 -32.63
CA PRO A 264 -7.82 -12.81 -33.94
C PRO A 264 -6.37 -13.29 -34.04
N SER A 265 -6.13 -14.06 -35.10
CA SER A 265 -4.82 -14.50 -35.54
C SER A 265 -3.93 -13.31 -35.86
N LEU A 266 -2.66 -13.43 -35.48
CA LEU A 266 -1.54 -12.62 -35.93
C LEU A 266 -1.52 -12.55 -37.46
N VAL A 267 -1.87 -11.39 -38.02
CA VAL A 267 -1.47 -11.00 -39.37
C VAL A 267 -0.64 -9.72 -39.26
N SER A 268 0.63 -9.90 -39.61
CA SER A 268 1.68 -8.93 -39.92
C SER A 268 1.18 -7.52 -40.28
N LEU A 269 1.50 -6.54 -39.46
CA LEU A 269 1.57 -5.14 -39.88
C LEU A 269 3.02 -4.83 -40.23
N THR A 270 3.31 -4.95 -41.52
CA THR A 270 4.49 -4.37 -42.16
C THR A 270 4.47 -2.84 -42.03
N ALA A 271 5.67 -2.29 -41.87
CA ALA A 271 5.98 -0.87 -41.79
C ALA A 271 5.16 0.01 -42.75
N GLY A 272 4.60 1.10 -42.23
CA GLY A 272 3.95 2.13 -43.03
C GLY A 272 3.38 3.28 -42.18
N ALA A 273 4.05 4.44 -42.26
CA ALA A 273 3.58 5.79 -41.96
C ALA A 273 3.09 6.15 -40.53
N ASN A 274 3.83 7.09 -39.95
CA ASN A 274 3.63 7.81 -38.70
C ASN A 274 2.33 8.66 -38.72
N PRO A 275 1.34 8.47 -37.83
CA PRO A 275 0.12 9.29 -37.80
C PRO A 275 0.27 10.66 -37.11
N ASP A 276 1.43 10.99 -36.52
CA ASP A 276 1.60 12.18 -35.67
C ASP A 276 2.29 13.38 -36.37
N ALA A 277 2.04 13.61 -37.66
CA ALA A 277 2.68 14.72 -38.37
C ALA A 277 1.92 16.06 -38.34
N ASP A 278 0.66 16.10 -37.90
CA ASP A 278 -0.20 17.29 -38.00
C ASP A 278 -0.92 17.71 -36.71
N ALA A 279 -0.47 17.24 -35.54
CA ALA A 279 -0.88 17.82 -34.26
C ALA A 279 -0.01 19.02 -33.93
N THR A 280 -0.60 20.20 -33.74
CA THR A 280 0.05 21.36 -33.09
C THR A 280 0.87 20.87 -31.89
N PRO A 281 2.14 21.30 -31.72
CA PRO A 281 2.97 20.81 -30.64
C PRO A 281 2.22 21.03 -29.31
N PRO A 282 2.17 20.03 -28.41
CA PRO A 282 1.59 20.25 -27.10
C PRO A 282 2.31 21.45 -26.49
N ASN A 283 1.54 22.43 -25.99
CA ASN A 283 2.08 23.49 -25.15
C ASN A 283 3.04 22.83 -24.16
N SER A 284 4.27 23.35 -24.05
CA SER A 284 5.26 22.79 -23.12
C SER A 284 4.62 22.71 -21.72
N VAL A 285 5.03 21.73 -20.90
CA VAL A 285 4.53 21.62 -19.53
C VAL A 285 4.68 22.94 -18.76
N PHE A 286 5.70 23.73 -19.12
CA PHE A 286 5.92 25.10 -18.66
C PHE A 286 4.85 26.08 -19.11
N ALA A 287 4.49 26.12 -20.40
CA ALA A 287 3.42 26.99 -20.87
C ALA A 287 2.08 26.70 -20.16
N ILE A 288 1.76 25.41 -19.97
CA ILE A 288 0.57 25.00 -19.20
C ILE A 288 0.70 25.41 -17.73
N TRP A 289 1.90 25.29 -17.15
CA TRP A 289 2.14 25.65 -15.76
C TRP A 289 2.06 27.15 -15.52
N ASP A 290 2.57 27.99 -16.42
CA ASP A 290 2.54 29.44 -16.28
C ASP A 290 1.10 29.98 -16.22
N GLU A 291 0.19 29.35 -16.96
CA GLU A 291 -1.26 29.63 -16.92
C GLU A 291 -1.92 29.25 -15.58
N ILE A 292 -1.29 28.45 -14.70
CA ILE A 292 -1.92 28.01 -13.45
C ILE A 292 -2.25 29.19 -12.52
N THR A 293 -1.46 30.26 -12.61
CA THR A 293 -1.63 31.48 -11.82
C THR A 293 -2.92 32.24 -12.17
N THR A 294 -3.49 31.97 -13.35
CA THR A 294 -4.76 32.56 -13.81
C THR A 294 -5.99 31.79 -13.33
N GLN A 295 -5.80 30.60 -12.74
CA GLN A 295 -6.90 29.73 -12.37
C GLN A 295 -7.60 30.19 -11.09
N PRO A 296 -8.94 30.05 -10.96
CA PRO A 296 -9.68 30.51 -9.78
C PRO A 296 -9.28 29.86 -8.46
N PHE A 297 -8.70 28.65 -8.50
CA PHE A 297 -8.25 27.94 -7.30
C PHE A 297 -6.85 28.39 -6.83
N TYR A 298 -6.14 29.19 -7.63
CA TYR A 298 -4.87 29.79 -7.25
C TYR A 298 -5.10 31.01 -6.34
N LYS A 299 -4.46 30.98 -5.18
CA LYS A 299 -4.48 31.95 -4.09
C LYS A 299 -3.05 32.20 -3.57
N HIS A 300 -2.08 32.32 -4.49
CA HIS A 300 -0.66 32.52 -4.18
C HIS A 300 0.00 31.36 -3.41
N GLN A 301 -0.35 30.11 -3.72
CA GLN A 301 0.25 28.93 -3.07
C GLN A 301 1.69 28.65 -3.50
N ILE A 302 2.14 29.14 -4.66
CA ILE A 302 3.52 28.93 -5.13
C ILE A 302 4.44 29.80 -4.30
N THR A 303 5.18 29.20 -3.37
CA THR A 303 6.08 29.93 -2.44
C THR A 303 7.53 29.95 -2.92
N ALA A 304 7.94 28.98 -3.73
CA ALA A 304 9.29 28.86 -4.22
C ALA A 304 9.34 28.05 -5.52
N THR A 305 10.25 28.38 -6.42
CA THR A 305 10.49 27.66 -7.67
C THR A 305 11.98 27.65 -7.98
N ASN A 306 12.53 26.49 -8.33
CA ASN A 306 13.89 26.33 -8.82
C ASN A 306 13.85 25.67 -10.19
N VAL A 307 14.59 26.23 -11.14
CA VAL A 307 14.61 25.78 -12.54
C VAL A 307 16.04 25.40 -12.92
N SER A 308 16.23 24.14 -13.29
CA SER A 308 17.47 23.64 -13.86
C SER A 308 17.42 23.72 -15.39
N PRO A 309 18.45 24.26 -16.06
CA PRO A 309 18.47 24.39 -17.51
C PRO A 309 18.59 23.03 -18.20
N ALA A 310 18.18 22.99 -19.47
CA ALA A 310 18.38 21.81 -20.31
C ALA A 310 19.87 21.52 -20.54
N ARG A 311 20.22 20.24 -20.69
CA ARG A 311 21.58 19.77 -20.98
C ARG A 311 21.60 18.93 -22.26
N ALA A 312 22.54 19.23 -23.14
CA ALA A 312 22.78 18.45 -24.36
C ALA A 312 23.41 17.08 -24.05
N ALA A 313 23.26 16.13 -24.97
CA ALA A 313 23.90 14.83 -24.84
C ALA A 313 25.42 14.95 -25.07
N HIS A 314 26.21 14.32 -24.21
CA HIS A 314 27.64 14.12 -24.41
C HIS A 314 27.87 12.64 -24.78
N SER A 315 28.22 12.40 -26.04
CA SER A 315 28.45 11.06 -26.59
C SER A 315 29.94 10.75 -26.72
N ALA A 316 30.26 9.46 -26.76
CA ALA A 316 31.61 8.93 -26.95
C ALA A 316 31.58 7.79 -27.98
N PRO A 317 32.71 7.39 -28.59
CA PRO A 317 32.75 6.21 -29.46
C PRO A 317 32.51 4.92 -28.67
N TRP A 318 32.08 3.84 -29.36
CA TRP A 318 31.98 2.52 -28.76
C TRP A 318 33.36 1.98 -28.37
N PRO A 319 33.53 1.38 -27.18
CA PRO A 319 34.82 0.84 -26.73
C PRO A 319 35.12 -0.58 -27.26
N PHE A 320 34.37 -1.05 -28.27
CA PHE A 320 34.52 -2.36 -28.88
C PHE A 320 34.29 -2.29 -30.40
N ASP A 321 34.87 -3.24 -31.12
CA ASP A 321 34.74 -3.35 -32.57
C ASP A 321 33.89 -4.58 -32.94
N SER A 322 32.57 -4.37 -33.03
CA SER A 322 31.63 -5.35 -33.57
C SER A 322 30.59 -4.63 -34.43
N PRO A 323 30.84 -4.49 -35.75
CA PRO A 323 29.92 -3.78 -36.65
C PRO A 323 28.51 -4.39 -36.67
N ARG A 324 28.42 -5.72 -36.54
CA ARG A 324 27.14 -6.44 -36.47
C ARG A 324 26.34 -6.05 -35.23
N PHE A 325 26.99 -5.99 -34.07
CA PHE A 325 26.34 -5.61 -32.82
C PHE A 325 26.01 -4.11 -32.79
N GLN A 326 26.88 -3.25 -33.31
CA GLN A 326 26.59 -1.81 -33.46
C GLN A 326 25.37 -1.57 -34.36
N GLN A 327 25.24 -2.30 -35.47
CA GLN A 327 24.05 -2.24 -36.32
C GLN A 327 22.78 -2.74 -35.59
N ALA A 328 22.91 -3.79 -34.76
CA ALA A 328 21.80 -4.26 -33.94
C ALA A 328 21.32 -3.20 -32.93
N LEU A 329 22.22 -2.42 -32.33
CA LEU A 329 21.88 -1.32 -31.42
C LEU A 329 21.16 -0.16 -32.14
N VAL A 330 21.55 0.12 -33.39
CA VAL A 330 20.82 1.05 -34.27
C VAL A 330 19.42 0.52 -34.57
N ASN A 331 19.27 -0.76 -34.89
CA ASN A 331 17.97 -1.37 -35.18
C ASN A 331 17.05 -1.42 -33.94
N PHE A 332 17.63 -1.62 -32.76
CA PHE A 332 16.87 -1.73 -31.50
C PHE A 332 16.20 -0.40 -31.11
N LYS A 333 16.98 0.68 -31.00
CA LYS A 333 16.49 1.99 -30.51
C LYS A 333 17.16 3.19 -31.18
N GLY A 334 17.77 3.01 -32.35
CA GLY A 334 18.49 4.09 -33.05
C GLY A 334 19.79 4.52 -32.36
N ILE A 335 20.38 3.66 -31.53
CA ILE A 335 21.56 4.00 -30.73
C ILE A 335 22.80 3.92 -31.61
N ARG A 336 23.26 5.07 -32.11
CA ARG A 336 24.47 5.17 -32.95
C ARG A 336 25.74 5.26 -32.12
N GLN A 337 25.69 6.01 -31.03
CA GLN A 337 26.80 6.21 -30.10
C GLN A 337 26.29 6.11 -28.65
N PRO A 338 27.10 5.58 -27.73
CA PRO A 338 26.83 5.61 -26.31
C PRO A 338 27.01 7.03 -25.76
N TYR A 339 26.38 7.32 -24.62
CA TYR A 339 26.76 8.47 -23.81
C TYR A 339 28.16 8.26 -23.22
N SER A 340 28.87 9.35 -22.88
CA SER A 340 30.24 9.30 -22.33
C SER A 340 30.37 8.32 -21.16
N HIS A 341 29.42 8.36 -20.23
CA HIS A 341 29.37 7.48 -19.06
C HIS A 341 29.09 6.02 -19.41
N GLN A 342 28.31 5.75 -20.47
CA GLN A 342 28.06 4.40 -20.93
C GLN A 342 29.32 3.82 -21.58
N ALA A 343 30.03 4.61 -22.38
CA ALA A 343 31.29 4.20 -23.00
C ALA A 343 32.36 3.90 -21.93
N ALA A 344 32.53 4.80 -20.96
CA ALA A 344 33.45 4.60 -19.84
C ALA A 344 33.11 3.31 -19.06
N ALA A 345 31.84 3.10 -18.73
CA ALA A 345 31.40 1.92 -17.99
C ALA A 345 31.59 0.61 -18.75
N ILE A 346 31.22 0.58 -20.03
CA ILE A 346 31.45 -0.59 -20.88
C ILE A 346 32.95 -0.86 -20.99
N SER A 347 33.78 0.18 -21.14
CA SER A 347 35.25 0.03 -21.21
C SER A 347 35.82 -0.63 -19.94
N SER A 348 35.45 -0.15 -18.75
CA SER A 348 35.90 -0.74 -17.47
C SER A 348 35.42 -2.18 -17.30
N ILE A 349 34.17 -2.50 -17.66
CA ILE A 349 33.66 -3.89 -17.62
C ILE A 349 34.49 -4.80 -18.54
N LEU A 350 34.76 -4.36 -19.77
CA LEU A 350 35.57 -5.11 -20.73
C LEU A 350 37.03 -5.28 -20.26
N ALA A 351 37.55 -4.33 -19.48
CA ALA A 351 38.92 -4.35 -18.97
C ALA A 351 39.14 -5.32 -17.80
N GLY A 352 38.09 -5.80 -17.13
CA GLY A 352 38.27 -6.65 -15.96
C GLY A 352 37.61 -6.15 -14.67
N GLU A 353 37.15 -4.90 -14.65
CA GLU A 353 36.86 -4.18 -13.41
C GLU A 353 35.44 -4.42 -12.89
N HIS A 354 35.29 -4.45 -11.56
CA HIS A 354 33.99 -4.25 -10.92
C HIS A 354 33.64 -2.77 -11.01
N ILE A 355 32.41 -2.45 -11.41
CA ILE A 355 32.01 -1.06 -11.57
C ILE A 355 30.75 -0.74 -10.76
N ILE A 356 30.68 0.49 -10.26
CA ILE A 356 29.43 1.09 -9.80
C ILE A 356 29.17 2.35 -10.62
N ILE A 357 28.00 2.40 -11.25
CA ILE A 357 27.54 3.60 -11.97
C ILE A 357 26.47 4.33 -11.16
N SER A 358 26.68 5.63 -10.92
CA SER A 358 25.74 6.51 -10.21
C SER A 358 25.33 7.71 -11.07
N THR A 359 24.55 7.46 -12.11
CA THR A 359 24.03 8.51 -13.01
C THR A 359 22.53 8.70 -12.84
N SER A 360 22.00 9.83 -13.31
CA SER A 360 20.59 10.19 -13.13
C SER A 360 19.61 9.11 -13.63
N THR A 361 18.37 9.14 -13.11
CA THR A 361 17.31 8.28 -13.63
C THR A 361 17.09 8.56 -15.12
N SER A 362 16.84 7.49 -15.89
CA SER A 362 16.68 7.56 -17.36
C SER A 362 17.93 7.99 -18.15
N SER A 363 19.13 7.96 -17.56
CA SER A 363 20.42 8.14 -18.25
C SER A 363 20.80 7.00 -19.20
N GLY A 364 20.04 5.90 -19.19
CA GLY A 364 20.32 4.72 -20.00
C GLY A 364 21.29 3.72 -19.36
N LYS A 365 21.38 3.68 -18.02
CA LYS A 365 22.19 2.71 -17.25
C LYS A 365 22.05 1.27 -17.75
N SER A 366 20.87 0.87 -18.24
CA SER A 366 20.68 -0.50 -18.71
C SER A 366 21.59 -0.93 -19.87
N LEU A 367 22.00 0.02 -20.71
CA LEU A 367 22.95 -0.28 -21.79
C LEU A 367 24.33 -0.68 -21.25
N VAL A 368 24.71 -0.19 -20.08
CA VAL A 368 26.03 -0.47 -19.46
C VAL A 368 26.24 -1.96 -19.22
N TYR A 369 25.19 -2.68 -18.84
CA TYR A 369 25.28 -4.12 -18.61
C TYR A 369 24.68 -4.96 -19.75
N HIS A 370 23.67 -4.48 -20.49
CA HIS A 370 23.14 -5.21 -21.64
C HIS A 370 24.22 -5.46 -22.70
N VAL A 371 25.01 -4.42 -23.02
CA VAL A 371 26.01 -4.48 -24.09
C VAL A 371 27.11 -5.49 -23.78
N PRO A 372 27.82 -5.43 -22.62
CA PRO A 372 28.84 -6.42 -22.29
C PRO A 372 28.31 -7.84 -22.21
N ILE A 373 27.08 -8.04 -21.70
CA ILE A 373 26.46 -9.38 -21.62
C ILE A 373 26.30 -10.00 -23.01
N LEU A 374 25.71 -9.26 -23.95
CA LEU A 374 25.50 -9.77 -25.31
C LEU A 374 26.81 -9.93 -26.08
N LEU A 375 27.76 -9.01 -25.90
CA LEU A 375 29.11 -9.16 -26.46
C LEU A 375 29.82 -10.41 -25.92
N ALA A 376 29.70 -10.70 -24.62
CA ALA A 376 30.27 -11.90 -24.04
C ALA A 376 29.64 -13.19 -24.61
N LEU A 377 28.32 -13.18 -24.86
CA LEU A 377 27.61 -14.30 -25.51
C LEU A 377 27.97 -14.48 -26.99
N GLU A 378 28.37 -13.41 -27.69
CA GLU A 378 28.89 -13.50 -29.06
C GLU A 378 30.18 -14.33 -29.12
N HIS A 379 31.00 -14.28 -28.05
CA HIS A 379 32.30 -14.96 -27.97
C HIS A 379 32.24 -16.32 -27.26
N ASP A 380 31.40 -16.46 -26.24
CA ASP A 380 31.29 -17.67 -25.41
C ASP A 380 29.83 -18.05 -25.15
N ARG A 381 29.39 -19.16 -25.75
CA ARG A 381 28.03 -19.71 -25.58
C ARG A 381 27.79 -20.32 -24.19
N ASN A 382 28.85 -20.66 -23.46
CA ASN A 382 28.73 -21.19 -22.11
C ASN A 382 28.62 -20.08 -21.07
N ALA A 383 28.92 -18.82 -21.40
CA ALA A 383 28.84 -17.71 -20.46
C ALA A 383 27.44 -17.61 -19.82
N ARG A 384 27.42 -17.35 -18.51
CA ARG A 384 26.21 -17.17 -17.69
C ARG A 384 26.22 -15.82 -17.02
N PHE A 385 25.03 -15.26 -16.83
CA PHE A 385 24.85 -13.93 -16.26
C PHE A 385 23.72 -13.93 -15.24
N LEU A 386 23.99 -13.35 -14.09
CA LEU A 386 23.03 -13.24 -12.99
C LEU A 386 22.61 -11.78 -12.85
N TYR A 387 21.32 -11.52 -12.86
CA TYR A 387 20.75 -10.20 -12.61
C TYR A 387 19.94 -10.23 -11.33
N VAL A 388 20.34 -9.45 -10.33
CA VAL A 388 19.70 -9.41 -9.01
C VAL A 388 18.89 -8.13 -8.88
N CYS A 389 17.57 -8.28 -8.85
CA CYS A 389 16.62 -7.18 -8.68
C CYS A 389 16.13 -7.07 -7.23
N PRO A 390 15.95 -5.86 -6.69
CA PRO A 390 15.28 -5.68 -5.41
C PRO A 390 13.78 -6.01 -5.48
N THR A 391 13.16 -5.91 -6.66
CA THR A 391 11.72 -6.16 -6.89
C THR A 391 11.47 -7.04 -8.12
N LYS A 392 10.38 -7.82 -8.08
CA LYS A 392 9.95 -8.66 -9.21
C LYS A 392 9.50 -7.84 -10.43
N ALA A 393 8.89 -6.67 -10.20
CA ALA A 393 8.44 -5.79 -11.28
C ALA A 393 9.62 -5.31 -12.16
N LEU A 394 10.72 -4.91 -11.52
CA LEU A 394 11.94 -4.55 -12.24
C LEU A 394 12.52 -5.73 -13.02
N ALA A 395 12.54 -6.93 -12.43
CA ALA A 395 12.99 -8.13 -13.14
C ALA A 395 12.19 -8.39 -14.43
N GLN A 396 10.87 -8.26 -14.39
CA GLN A 396 10.02 -8.42 -15.56
C GLN A 396 10.23 -7.29 -16.60
N ASP A 397 10.47 -6.06 -16.15
CA ASP A 397 10.76 -4.94 -17.05
C ASP A 397 12.08 -5.14 -17.80
N GLN A 398 13.14 -5.53 -17.08
CA GLN A 398 14.44 -5.85 -17.66
C GLN A 398 14.35 -7.08 -18.59
N LEU A 399 13.57 -8.10 -18.25
CA LEU A 399 13.32 -9.26 -19.11
C LEU A 399 12.77 -8.84 -20.48
N ARG A 400 11.77 -7.94 -20.50
CA ARG A 400 11.18 -7.42 -21.75
C ARG A 400 12.21 -6.62 -22.55
N ALA A 401 12.95 -5.73 -21.89
CA ALA A 401 13.96 -4.89 -22.53
C ALA A 401 15.10 -5.73 -23.14
N PHE A 402 15.61 -6.73 -22.42
CA PHE A 402 16.62 -7.67 -22.92
C PHE A 402 16.11 -8.48 -24.11
N ARG A 403 14.90 -9.05 -24.03
CA ARG A 403 14.32 -9.84 -25.13
C ARG A 403 14.23 -9.02 -26.41
N ALA A 404 13.78 -7.78 -26.33
CA ALA A 404 13.69 -6.90 -27.49
C ALA A 404 15.08 -6.56 -28.07
N MET A 405 16.11 -6.41 -27.23
CA MET A 405 17.49 -6.22 -27.70
C MET A 405 18.08 -7.49 -28.32
N ILE A 406 17.86 -8.66 -27.71
CA ILE A 406 18.28 -9.97 -28.24
C ILE A 406 17.64 -10.24 -29.61
N GLN A 407 16.35 -9.94 -29.77
CA GLN A 407 15.65 -10.04 -31.06
C GLN A 407 16.23 -9.12 -32.13
N SER A 408 16.84 -8.00 -31.73
CA SER A 408 17.55 -7.09 -32.65
C SER A 408 18.92 -7.62 -33.06
N CYS A 409 19.40 -8.72 -32.45
CA CYS A 409 20.67 -9.40 -32.72
C CYS A 409 20.43 -10.79 -33.34
N PRO A 410 20.27 -10.92 -34.67
CA PRO A 410 19.86 -12.20 -35.31
C PRO A 410 20.77 -13.39 -34.98
N HIS A 411 22.07 -13.15 -34.79
CA HIS A 411 23.05 -14.19 -34.47
C HIS A 411 22.97 -14.72 -33.01
N LEU A 412 22.23 -14.03 -32.14
CA LEU A 412 21.99 -14.41 -30.74
C LEU A 412 20.54 -14.86 -30.50
N ALA A 413 19.59 -14.31 -31.26
CA ALA A 413 18.15 -14.46 -31.05
C ALA A 413 17.67 -15.92 -30.98
N ASP A 414 18.28 -16.81 -31.76
CA ASP A 414 17.83 -18.19 -31.90
C ASP A 414 18.20 -19.09 -30.72
N TRP A 415 19.21 -18.73 -29.93
CA TRP A 415 19.79 -19.64 -28.93
C TRP A 415 19.95 -19.03 -27.54
N VAL A 416 20.10 -17.70 -27.41
CA VAL A 416 20.23 -17.05 -26.11
C VAL A 416 18.91 -17.17 -25.33
N GLN A 417 18.98 -17.86 -24.18
CA GLN A 417 17.83 -18.05 -23.30
C GLN A 417 17.90 -17.11 -22.10
N ILE A 418 16.81 -16.39 -21.85
CA ILE A 418 16.64 -15.47 -20.73
C ILE A 418 15.36 -15.80 -19.97
N ALA A 419 15.48 -15.92 -18.64
CA ALA A 419 14.38 -16.33 -17.78
C ALA A 419 14.43 -15.65 -16.42
N THR A 420 13.25 -15.49 -15.81
CA THR A 420 13.10 -15.07 -14.42
C THR A 420 13.00 -16.29 -13.51
N TYR A 421 13.74 -16.26 -12.41
CA TYR A 421 13.73 -17.27 -11.35
C TYR A 421 13.42 -16.59 -10.02
N ASP A 422 12.13 -16.51 -9.71
CA ASP A 422 11.60 -15.89 -8.50
C ASP A 422 10.52 -16.78 -7.84
N GLY A 423 9.89 -16.29 -6.76
CA GLY A 423 8.82 -17.01 -6.08
C GLY A 423 7.57 -17.26 -6.95
N ASP A 424 7.40 -16.54 -8.06
CA ASP A 424 6.28 -16.71 -8.99
C ASP A 424 6.63 -17.68 -10.14
N THR A 425 7.88 -18.15 -10.25
CA THR A 425 8.29 -19.15 -11.24
C THR A 425 7.62 -20.50 -10.95
N PRO A 426 6.79 -21.03 -11.87
CA PRO A 426 6.10 -22.32 -11.69
C PRO A 426 7.08 -23.46 -11.42
N ALA A 427 6.74 -24.36 -10.49
CA ALA A 427 7.63 -25.44 -10.07
C ALA A 427 8.10 -26.33 -11.24
N ALA A 428 7.22 -26.58 -12.22
CA ALA A 428 7.51 -27.38 -13.40
C ALA A 428 8.60 -26.75 -14.31
N ASP A 429 8.73 -25.43 -14.33
CA ASP A 429 9.64 -24.73 -15.22
C ASP A 429 11.05 -24.58 -14.62
N ARG A 430 11.18 -24.72 -13.29
CA ARG A 430 12.42 -24.40 -12.55
C ARG A 430 13.62 -25.23 -13.01
N ALA A 431 13.44 -26.53 -13.20
CA ALA A 431 14.52 -27.42 -13.65
C ALA A 431 15.03 -27.04 -15.05
N ALA A 432 14.11 -26.79 -15.99
CA ALA A 432 14.47 -26.39 -17.35
C ALA A 432 15.16 -25.02 -17.40
N ILE A 433 14.71 -24.06 -16.58
CA ILE A 433 15.34 -22.73 -16.48
C ILE A 433 16.76 -22.87 -15.95
N ARG A 434 16.98 -23.63 -14.87
CA ARG A 434 18.30 -23.85 -14.26
C ARG A 434 19.31 -24.40 -15.25
N GLU A 435 18.91 -25.34 -16.09
CA GLU A 435 19.79 -25.99 -17.07
C GLU A 435 20.08 -25.13 -18.31
N ARG A 436 19.09 -24.36 -18.79
CA ARG A 436 19.13 -23.72 -20.12
C ARG A 436 19.35 -22.22 -20.11
N ALA A 437 19.05 -21.52 -19.00
CA ALA A 437 19.13 -20.07 -18.95
C ALA A 437 20.58 -19.59 -19.06
N HIS A 438 20.83 -18.68 -20.00
CA HIS A 438 22.10 -17.97 -20.14
C HIS A 438 22.09 -16.71 -19.26
N ILE A 439 20.95 -16.02 -19.24
CA ILE A 439 20.71 -14.83 -18.43
C ILE A 439 19.59 -15.13 -17.44
N LEU A 440 19.90 -15.10 -16.15
CA LEU A 440 18.98 -15.39 -15.06
C LEU A 440 18.64 -14.12 -14.30
N LEU A 441 17.36 -13.75 -14.26
CA LEU A 441 16.86 -12.61 -13.49
C LEU A 441 16.22 -13.13 -12.21
N THR A 442 16.73 -12.70 -11.06
CA THR A 442 16.29 -13.19 -9.75
C THR A 442 16.29 -12.06 -8.70
N ASN A 443 16.13 -12.43 -7.43
CA ASN A 443 16.18 -11.54 -6.29
C ASN A 443 17.05 -12.15 -5.17
N PRO A 444 17.48 -11.36 -4.16
CA PRO A 444 18.29 -11.87 -3.05
C PRO A 444 17.62 -13.02 -2.28
N ASP A 445 16.28 -13.01 -2.20
CA ASP A 445 15.49 -14.01 -1.49
C ASP A 445 15.66 -15.40 -2.13
N MET A 446 15.56 -15.50 -3.46
CA MET A 446 15.78 -16.77 -4.17
C MET A 446 17.23 -17.21 -4.16
N LEU A 447 18.18 -16.27 -4.18
CA LEU A 447 19.59 -16.61 -3.99
C LEU A 447 19.79 -17.27 -2.62
N HIS A 448 19.25 -16.64 -1.57
CA HIS A 448 19.39 -17.08 -0.19
C HIS A 448 18.70 -18.41 0.10
N ILE A 449 17.45 -18.57 -0.35
CA ILE A 449 16.59 -19.70 0.06
C ILE A 449 16.73 -20.88 -0.90
N THR A 450 16.94 -20.65 -2.20
CA THR A 450 16.83 -21.71 -3.22
C THR A 450 18.14 -22.02 -3.96
N ILE A 451 18.85 -21.00 -4.46
CA ILE A 451 19.99 -21.22 -5.35
C ILE A 451 21.22 -21.67 -4.55
N MET A 452 21.62 -20.90 -3.53
CA MET A 452 22.86 -21.19 -2.79
C MET A 452 22.79 -22.48 -1.94
N PRO A 453 21.70 -22.77 -1.19
CA PRO A 453 21.59 -24.04 -0.45
C PRO A 453 21.61 -25.28 -1.34
N ASN A 454 21.27 -25.14 -2.63
CA ASN A 454 21.28 -26.22 -3.62
C ASN A 454 22.37 -25.98 -4.69
N ALA A 455 23.50 -25.35 -4.33
CA ALA A 455 24.54 -24.95 -5.28
C ALA A 455 25.04 -26.10 -6.19
N HIS A 456 24.99 -27.35 -5.71
CA HIS A 456 25.31 -28.54 -6.49
C HIS A 456 24.45 -28.72 -7.75
N GLU A 457 23.16 -28.34 -7.70
CA GLU A 457 22.27 -28.35 -8.88
C GLU A 457 22.55 -27.19 -9.84
N TRP A 458 23.21 -26.14 -9.35
CA TRP A 458 23.55 -24.91 -10.09
C TRP A 458 25.02 -24.88 -10.52
N ASN A 459 25.75 -25.99 -10.38
CA ASN A 459 27.19 -26.06 -10.64
C ASN A 459 27.58 -25.52 -12.02
N GLN A 460 26.90 -25.94 -13.09
CA GLN A 460 27.16 -25.48 -14.46
C GLN A 460 26.92 -23.98 -14.60
N PHE A 461 25.91 -23.44 -13.92
CA PHE A 461 25.64 -22.01 -13.94
C PHE A 461 26.75 -21.24 -13.23
N LEU A 462 27.14 -21.67 -12.02
CA LEU A 462 28.15 -21.01 -11.18
C LEU A 462 29.57 -21.10 -11.79
N MET A 463 29.92 -22.23 -12.41
CA MET A 463 31.20 -22.44 -13.10
C MET A 463 31.41 -21.48 -14.28
N HIS A 464 30.33 -21.08 -14.96
CA HIS A 464 30.38 -20.21 -16.14
C HIS A 464 29.83 -18.80 -15.89
N LEU A 465 29.54 -18.45 -14.63
CA LEU A 465 29.03 -17.14 -14.26
C LEU A 465 30.08 -16.07 -14.54
N LYS A 466 29.81 -15.16 -15.46
CA LYS A 466 30.74 -14.10 -15.84
C LYS A 466 30.40 -12.79 -15.14
N TYR A 467 29.15 -12.35 -15.22
CA TYR A 467 28.70 -11.08 -14.62
C TYR A 467 27.55 -11.28 -13.63
N VAL A 468 27.63 -10.58 -12.51
CA VAL A 468 26.55 -10.38 -11.55
C VAL A 468 26.14 -8.91 -11.59
N VAL A 469 25.00 -8.64 -12.22
CA VAL A 469 24.43 -7.30 -12.30
C VAL A 469 23.52 -7.08 -11.10
N VAL A 470 23.75 -5.99 -10.37
CA VAL A 470 22.92 -5.58 -9.25
C VAL A 470 22.44 -4.16 -9.50
N ASP A 471 21.15 -4.02 -9.74
CA ASP A 471 20.52 -2.75 -10.06
C ASP A 471 19.80 -2.15 -8.86
N GLU A 472 19.61 -0.83 -8.89
CA GLU A 472 19.06 -0.02 -7.79
C GLU A 472 19.78 -0.31 -6.45
N VAL A 473 21.12 -0.26 -6.46
CA VAL A 473 21.96 -0.68 -5.33
C VAL A 473 21.66 0.05 -4.01
N HIS A 474 21.15 1.28 -4.11
CA HIS A 474 20.67 2.05 -2.97
C HIS A 474 19.50 1.40 -2.21
N ALA A 475 18.80 0.42 -2.79
CA ALA A 475 17.76 -0.35 -2.11
C ALA A 475 18.34 -1.37 -1.11
N TYR A 476 19.60 -1.77 -1.27
CA TYR A 476 20.29 -2.70 -0.37
C TYR A 476 21.03 -1.95 0.73
N HIS A 477 20.29 -1.32 1.65
CA HIS A 477 20.85 -0.57 2.77
C HIS A 477 20.25 -1.02 4.11
N GLY A 478 20.81 -0.52 5.22
CA GLY A 478 20.43 -0.91 6.58
C GLY A 478 20.59 -2.41 6.80
N VAL A 479 19.70 -3.00 7.61
CA VAL A 479 19.73 -4.44 7.92
C VAL A 479 19.54 -5.32 6.68
N PHE A 480 18.67 -4.91 5.75
CA PHE A 480 18.48 -5.66 4.50
C PHE A 480 19.75 -5.63 3.63
N GLY A 481 20.41 -4.48 3.53
CA GLY A 481 21.73 -4.34 2.92
C GLY A 481 22.76 -5.25 3.57
N SER A 482 22.82 -5.30 4.90
CA SER A 482 23.72 -6.19 5.64
C SER A 482 23.48 -7.68 5.34
N HIS A 483 22.22 -8.11 5.24
CA HIS A 483 21.90 -9.48 4.81
C HIS A 483 22.37 -9.75 3.36
N CYS A 484 22.13 -8.80 2.46
CA CYS A 484 22.55 -8.92 1.06
C CYS A 484 24.09 -8.94 0.94
N ALA A 485 24.79 -8.21 1.80
CA ALA A 485 26.24 -8.19 1.84
C ALA A 485 26.83 -9.57 2.17
N TRP A 486 26.18 -10.32 3.06
CA TRP A 486 26.51 -11.72 3.32
C TRP A 486 26.13 -12.65 2.17
N ILE A 487 24.99 -12.41 1.50
CA ILE A 487 24.56 -13.20 0.34
C ILE A 487 25.58 -13.09 -0.81
N PHE A 488 26.06 -11.88 -1.13
CA PHE A 488 27.04 -11.71 -2.19
C PHE A 488 28.41 -12.30 -1.83
N ARG A 489 28.84 -12.24 -0.56
CA ARG A 489 30.03 -12.93 -0.07
C ARG A 489 29.90 -14.46 -0.20
N ARG A 490 28.77 -15.03 0.20
CA ARG A 490 28.47 -16.47 0.02
C ARG A 490 28.46 -16.87 -1.47
N LEU A 491 27.91 -16.04 -2.34
CA LEU A 491 27.96 -16.27 -3.78
C LEU A 491 29.40 -16.33 -4.30
N ARG A 492 30.25 -15.37 -3.90
CA ARG A 492 31.68 -15.37 -4.26
C ARG A 492 32.40 -16.62 -3.77
N ARG A 493 32.16 -17.00 -2.52
CA ARG A 493 32.71 -18.23 -1.94
C ARG A 493 32.32 -19.48 -2.74
N LEU A 494 31.07 -19.57 -3.18
CA LEU A 494 30.59 -20.65 -4.04
C LEU A 494 31.28 -20.63 -5.42
N THR A 495 31.41 -19.46 -6.05
CA THR A 495 32.07 -19.36 -7.35
C THR A 495 33.56 -19.70 -7.27
N ASP A 496 34.23 -19.30 -6.18
CA ASP A 496 35.64 -19.64 -5.90
C ASP A 496 35.82 -21.15 -5.75
N TYR A 497 34.91 -21.82 -5.02
CA TYR A 497 34.90 -23.28 -4.89
C TYR A 497 34.80 -23.99 -6.25
N TYR A 498 33.94 -23.49 -7.15
CA TYR A 498 33.80 -23.98 -8.52
C TYR A 498 34.92 -23.48 -9.47
N GLN A 499 36.04 -22.96 -8.94
CA GLN A 499 37.21 -22.49 -9.69
C GLN A 499 36.93 -21.31 -10.62
N ASN A 500 35.90 -20.52 -10.32
CA ASN A 500 35.52 -19.34 -11.08
C ASN A 500 35.85 -18.06 -10.29
N LEU A 501 37.13 -17.66 -10.36
CA LEU A 501 37.66 -16.46 -9.68
C LEU A 501 37.45 -15.16 -10.47
N ARG A 502 36.77 -15.21 -11.63
CA ARG A 502 36.68 -14.10 -12.60
C ARG A 502 35.30 -13.44 -12.66
N VAL A 503 34.42 -13.77 -11.72
CA VAL A 503 33.07 -13.20 -11.64
C VAL A 503 33.18 -11.69 -11.41
N GLN A 504 32.55 -10.88 -12.26
CA GLN A 504 32.53 -9.43 -12.12
C GLN A 504 31.18 -8.91 -11.63
N PHE A 505 31.21 -7.98 -10.69
CA PHE A 505 30.02 -7.27 -10.22
C PHE A 505 29.82 -5.97 -10.99
N ILE A 506 28.59 -5.76 -11.47
CA ILE A 506 28.16 -4.52 -12.14
C ILE A 506 27.03 -3.92 -11.33
N ALA A 507 27.33 -2.86 -10.59
CA ALA A 507 26.42 -2.17 -9.69
C ALA A 507 25.84 -0.91 -10.36
N CYS A 508 24.53 -0.70 -10.23
CA CYS A 508 23.85 0.50 -10.74
C CYS A 508 23.07 1.20 -9.64
N SER A 509 23.16 2.54 -9.56
CA SER A 509 22.35 3.38 -8.67
C SER A 509 22.03 4.73 -9.33
N ALA A 510 21.00 5.41 -8.86
CA ALA A 510 20.64 6.76 -9.32
C ALA A 510 20.92 7.86 -8.30
N THR A 511 20.91 7.55 -6.99
CA THR A 511 20.85 8.56 -5.92
C THR A 511 21.53 8.06 -4.66
N ILE A 512 22.86 8.06 -4.65
CA ILE A 512 23.64 7.64 -3.48
C ILE A 512 24.85 8.56 -3.34
N GLY A 513 25.06 9.11 -2.13
CA GLY A 513 26.18 10.02 -1.85
C GLY A 513 27.53 9.30 -1.76
N ASN A 514 27.54 8.05 -1.30
CA ASN A 514 28.73 7.25 -1.03
C ASN A 514 28.74 5.95 -1.87
N ALA A 515 28.62 6.07 -3.19
CA ALA A 515 28.47 4.93 -4.09
C ALA A 515 29.57 3.87 -3.94
N GLU A 516 30.83 4.30 -4.00
CA GLU A 516 31.99 3.42 -3.98
C GLU A 516 32.14 2.66 -2.65
N GLU A 517 32.07 3.39 -1.53
CA GLU A 517 32.10 2.83 -0.18
C GLU A 517 30.99 1.79 0.01
N HIS A 518 29.76 2.15 -0.34
CA HIS A 518 28.61 1.25 -0.19
C HIS A 518 28.73 0.00 -1.06
N ALA A 519 29.23 0.11 -2.30
CA ALA A 519 29.49 -1.04 -3.14
C ALA A 519 30.57 -1.95 -2.54
N ARG A 520 31.65 -1.35 -2.02
CA ARG A 520 32.74 -2.07 -1.38
C ARG A 520 32.25 -2.88 -0.17
N ASP A 521 31.44 -2.25 0.67
CA ASP A 521 30.82 -2.93 1.82
C ASP A 521 29.85 -4.03 1.36
N LEU A 522 29.08 -3.80 0.30
CA LEU A 522 28.04 -4.74 -0.19
C LEU A 522 28.69 -6.02 -0.71
N PHE A 523 29.72 -5.88 -1.55
CA PHE A 523 30.29 -7.02 -2.28
C PHE A 523 31.60 -7.53 -1.66
N GLY A 524 32.22 -6.76 -0.77
CA GLY A 524 33.50 -7.10 -0.12
C GLY A 524 34.69 -7.07 -1.09
N THR A 525 34.67 -6.18 -2.08
CA THR A 525 35.71 -6.03 -3.12
C THR A 525 35.72 -4.58 -3.60
N ASP A 526 36.80 -4.15 -4.27
CA ASP A 526 36.94 -2.77 -4.75
C ASP A 526 36.13 -2.52 -6.04
N PHE A 527 35.71 -1.27 -6.25
CA PHE A 527 34.87 -0.85 -7.37
C PHE A 527 35.41 0.41 -8.03
N THR A 528 35.38 0.45 -9.36
CA THR A 528 35.56 1.69 -10.13
C THR A 528 34.23 2.47 -10.15
N HIS A 529 34.24 3.71 -9.66
CA HIS A 529 33.05 4.56 -9.61
C HIS A 529 32.90 5.43 -10.87
N ILE A 530 31.74 5.34 -11.52
CA ILE A 530 31.39 6.11 -12.71
C ILE A 530 30.22 7.02 -12.38
N SER A 531 30.52 8.31 -12.21
CA SER A 531 29.56 9.31 -11.72
C SER A 531 29.19 10.38 -12.74
N GLU A 532 30.05 10.67 -13.71
CA GLU A 532 29.80 11.68 -14.73
C GLU A 532 28.59 11.27 -15.59
N ASP A 533 27.61 12.15 -15.77
CA ASP A 533 26.39 11.85 -16.53
C ASP A 533 26.34 12.61 -17.86
N GLY A 534 26.71 11.94 -18.94
CA GLY A 534 26.59 12.47 -20.31
C GLY A 534 25.19 12.41 -20.96
N SER A 535 24.12 12.02 -20.26
CA SER A 535 22.77 11.94 -20.87
C SER A 535 22.11 13.31 -21.04
N PRO A 536 21.28 13.52 -22.08
CA PRO A 536 20.54 14.76 -22.28
C PRO A 536 19.35 14.86 -21.30
N HIS A 537 18.99 16.07 -20.90
CA HIS A 537 17.70 16.34 -20.26
C HIS A 537 17.12 17.69 -20.71
N GLY A 538 15.78 17.77 -20.77
CA GLY A 538 15.07 19.03 -20.96
C GLY A 538 15.12 19.91 -19.72
N GLN A 539 14.47 21.08 -19.76
CA GLN A 539 14.40 21.99 -18.62
C GLN A 539 13.58 21.36 -17.48
N ARG A 540 14.01 21.53 -16.23
CA ARG A 540 13.34 20.94 -15.07
C ARG A 540 12.96 22.01 -14.07
N ALA A 541 11.71 22.05 -13.62
CA ALA A 541 11.32 22.89 -12.50
C ALA A 541 10.89 22.08 -11.29
N THR A 542 11.33 22.53 -10.11
CA THR A 542 10.84 22.06 -8.81
C THR A 542 10.11 23.21 -8.14
N VAL A 543 8.84 23.00 -7.80
CA VAL A 543 7.94 24.02 -7.25
C VAL A 543 7.43 23.61 -5.88
N ILE A 544 7.38 24.57 -4.95
CA ILE A 544 6.71 24.42 -3.66
C ILE A 544 5.32 25.04 -3.75
N TRP A 545 4.27 24.21 -3.66
CA TRP A 545 2.87 24.62 -3.63
C TRP A 545 2.34 24.51 -2.20
N ASN A 546 2.49 25.56 -1.39
CA ASN A 546 2.12 25.52 0.02
C ASN A 546 0.61 25.83 0.19
N PRO A 547 -0.23 24.87 0.66
CA PRO A 547 -1.67 25.05 0.80
C PRO A 547 -2.05 26.31 1.57
N PRO A 548 -3.05 27.10 1.16
CA PRO A 548 -3.32 28.41 1.75
C PRO A 548 -3.57 28.34 3.26
N ALA A 549 -3.16 29.38 3.98
CA ALA A 549 -3.50 29.53 5.40
C ALA A 549 -5.02 29.62 5.57
N LEU A 550 -5.56 28.92 6.56
CA LEU A 550 -6.92 29.11 7.02
C LEU A 550 -6.93 30.33 7.94
N ASN A 551 -7.92 31.21 7.77
CA ASN A 551 -8.14 32.36 8.64
C ASN A 551 -8.66 31.87 10.01
N SER A 552 -7.81 31.20 10.78
CA SER A 552 -8.03 30.89 12.20
C SER A 552 -7.35 31.99 13.00
N LEU A 553 -8.12 32.64 13.88
CA LEU A 553 -7.61 33.70 14.76
C LEU A 553 -6.62 33.18 15.82
N GLU A 554 -6.49 31.86 15.96
CA GLU A 554 -5.58 31.22 16.90
C GLU A 554 -4.50 30.40 16.16
N PRO A 555 -3.20 30.72 16.36
CA PRO A 555 -2.10 29.81 16.03
C PRO A 555 -2.29 28.50 16.79
N ARG A 556 -1.91 27.37 16.20
CA ARG A 556 -1.81 26.12 16.97
C ARG A 556 -0.82 26.29 18.13
N THR A 557 -0.91 25.44 19.14
CA THR A 557 -0.04 25.40 20.35
C THR A 557 1.47 25.45 20.06
N ASN A 558 1.89 25.21 18.82
CA ASN A 558 3.28 25.13 18.37
C ASN A 558 3.70 26.35 17.52
N GLY A 559 2.90 27.42 17.48
CA GLY A 559 3.16 28.58 16.62
C GLY A 559 2.93 28.35 15.12
N LEU A 560 2.27 27.24 14.75
CA LEU A 560 1.96 26.92 13.35
C LEU A 560 0.56 27.41 12.96
N VAL A 561 0.47 27.96 11.76
CA VAL A 561 -0.79 28.42 11.16
C VAL A 561 -1.54 27.22 10.59
N ALA A 562 -2.83 27.10 10.91
CA ALA A 562 -3.69 26.10 10.28
C ALA A 562 -3.74 26.34 8.77
N ARG A 563 -3.60 25.29 7.97
CA ARG A 563 -3.59 25.37 6.50
C ARG A 563 -4.66 24.48 5.89
N ALA A 564 -5.08 24.84 4.68
CA ALA A 564 -5.95 24.01 3.87
C ALA A 564 -5.31 22.65 3.59
N SER A 565 -6.13 21.73 3.14
CA SER A 565 -5.71 20.37 2.84
C SER A 565 -4.63 20.29 1.77
N SER A 566 -3.54 19.59 2.05
CA SER A 566 -2.60 19.09 1.03
C SER A 566 -3.26 18.17 -0.01
N LEU A 567 -4.14 17.23 0.40
CA LEU A 567 -4.84 16.30 -0.51
C LEU A 567 -5.75 17.01 -1.53
N GLU A 568 -6.63 17.92 -1.09
CA GLU A 568 -7.52 18.69 -1.97
C GLU A 568 -6.76 19.64 -2.91
N GLU A 569 -5.72 20.32 -2.42
CA GLU A 569 -4.85 21.16 -3.26
C GLU A 569 -4.13 20.31 -4.31
N ALA A 570 -3.55 19.18 -3.91
CA ALA A 570 -2.93 18.24 -4.84
C ALA A 570 -3.93 17.69 -5.86
N ALA A 571 -5.17 17.39 -5.45
CA ALA A 571 -6.23 16.95 -6.35
C ALA A 571 -6.61 18.04 -7.37
N ALA A 572 -6.61 19.32 -6.98
CA ALA A 572 -6.85 20.44 -7.88
C ALA A 572 -5.74 20.59 -8.92
N VAL A 573 -4.48 20.57 -8.48
CA VAL A 573 -3.31 20.64 -9.37
C VAL A 573 -3.26 19.43 -10.31
N PHE A 574 -3.50 18.22 -9.78
CA PHE A 574 -3.54 17.00 -10.57
C PHE A 574 -4.61 17.06 -11.66
N GLN A 575 -5.82 17.50 -11.31
CA GLN A 575 -6.89 17.72 -12.29
C GLN A 575 -6.49 18.73 -13.36
N TYR A 576 -5.93 19.87 -12.96
CA TYR A 576 -5.52 20.94 -13.87
C TYR A 576 -4.56 20.44 -14.96
N LEU A 577 -3.55 19.67 -14.55
CA LEU A 577 -2.53 19.09 -15.44
C LEU A 577 -3.12 17.99 -16.33
N THR A 578 -3.80 17.01 -15.72
CA THR A 578 -4.29 15.82 -16.46
C THR A 578 -5.41 16.14 -17.45
N THR A 579 -6.28 17.10 -17.16
CA THR A 579 -7.31 17.58 -18.11
C THR A 579 -6.73 18.28 -19.33
N ARG A 580 -5.48 18.75 -19.25
CA ARG A 580 -4.69 19.30 -20.37
C ARG A 580 -3.73 18.27 -20.99
N ASN A 581 -3.98 16.99 -20.72
CA ASN A 581 -3.21 15.85 -21.25
C ASN A 581 -1.71 15.86 -20.83
N VAL A 582 -1.38 16.50 -19.71
CA VAL A 582 -0.04 16.41 -19.10
C VAL A 582 0.05 15.10 -18.32
N LYS A 583 1.00 14.23 -18.68
CA LYS A 583 1.17 12.95 -18.00
C LYS A 583 1.70 13.16 -16.59
N THR A 584 0.88 12.84 -15.60
CA THR A 584 1.11 13.24 -14.20
C THR A 584 1.11 12.05 -13.25
N VAL A 585 2.09 11.97 -12.36
CA VAL A 585 2.08 11.02 -11.23
C VAL A 585 2.02 11.77 -9.91
N ALA A 586 1.06 11.44 -9.05
CA ALA A 586 0.97 11.98 -7.70
C ALA A 586 1.40 10.94 -6.66
N PHE A 587 2.51 11.18 -5.98
CA PHE A 587 3.01 10.34 -4.89
C PHE A 587 2.39 10.74 -3.55
N ALA A 588 1.79 9.78 -2.85
CA ALA A 588 1.29 9.92 -1.49
C ALA A 588 2.15 9.10 -0.51
N LYS A 589 2.38 9.64 0.69
CA LYS A 589 3.24 9.03 1.73
C LYS A 589 2.79 7.63 2.18
N TYR A 590 1.48 7.37 2.23
CA TYR A 590 0.91 6.12 2.75
C TYR A 590 -0.32 5.67 1.97
N ARG A 591 -0.67 4.37 2.07
CA ARG A 591 -1.76 3.74 1.29
C ARG A 591 -3.11 4.46 1.45
N ALA A 592 -3.47 4.84 2.68
CA ALA A 592 -4.71 5.57 2.91
C ALA A 592 -4.73 6.96 2.24
N ALA A 593 -3.63 7.72 2.29
CA ALA A 593 -3.54 9.01 1.58
C ALA A 593 -3.62 8.84 0.05
N CYS A 594 -3.04 7.77 -0.50
CA CYS A 594 -3.13 7.46 -1.93
C CYS A 594 -4.60 7.28 -2.36
N GLU A 595 -5.35 6.45 -1.63
CA GLU A 595 -6.77 6.21 -1.92
C GLU A 595 -7.65 7.43 -1.67
N LEU A 596 -7.39 8.18 -0.59
CA LEU A 596 -8.13 9.41 -0.29
C LEU A 596 -7.88 10.50 -1.34
N LEU A 597 -6.62 10.68 -1.77
CA LEU A 597 -6.28 11.58 -2.86
C LEU A 597 -7.00 11.19 -4.16
N PHE A 598 -6.99 9.91 -4.51
CA PHE A 598 -7.70 9.42 -5.68
C PHE A 598 -9.23 9.60 -5.55
N LYS A 599 -9.80 9.40 -4.35
CA LYS A 599 -11.21 9.68 -4.07
C LYS A 599 -11.53 11.18 -4.21
N HIS A 600 -10.66 12.07 -3.74
CA HIS A 600 -10.80 13.51 -3.98
C HIS A 600 -10.72 13.87 -5.46
N ILE A 601 -9.77 13.30 -6.21
CA ILE A 601 -9.61 13.52 -7.66
C ILE A 601 -10.88 13.09 -8.41
N THR A 602 -11.35 11.87 -8.16
CA THR A 602 -12.52 11.30 -8.86
C THR A 602 -13.83 11.98 -8.48
N GLY A 603 -13.93 12.54 -7.27
CA GLY A 603 -15.09 13.32 -6.81
C GLY A 603 -15.17 14.76 -7.35
N ARG A 604 -14.12 15.27 -8.02
CA ARG A 604 -14.11 16.67 -8.50
C ARG A 604 -14.93 16.86 -9.78
N PRO A 605 -15.67 17.98 -9.92
CA PRO A 605 -16.39 18.32 -11.15
C PRO A 605 -15.44 18.38 -12.34
N GLY A 606 -15.83 17.81 -13.49
CA GLY A 606 -15.03 17.81 -14.72
C GLY A 606 -14.03 16.66 -14.86
N MET A 607 -13.80 15.86 -13.81
CA MET A 607 -12.95 14.67 -13.89
C MET A 607 -13.58 13.55 -14.73
N THR A 608 -14.92 13.54 -14.86
CA THR A 608 -15.70 12.52 -15.58
C THR A 608 -15.22 12.23 -17.00
N VAL A 609 -14.61 13.21 -17.66
CA VAL A 609 -14.10 13.10 -19.04
C VAL A 609 -12.83 12.23 -19.13
N ILE A 610 -12.02 12.17 -18.06
CA ILE A 610 -10.73 11.47 -18.04
C ILE A 610 -10.65 10.36 -16.99
N LEU A 611 -11.75 10.01 -16.31
CA LEU A 611 -11.77 8.98 -15.25
C LEU A 611 -11.15 7.65 -15.70
N ASP A 612 -11.43 7.21 -16.92
CA ASP A 612 -10.89 5.94 -17.44
C ASP A 612 -9.38 5.99 -17.70
N ARG A 613 -8.80 7.20 -17.77
CA ARG A 613 -7.38 7.48 -18.00
C ARG A 613 -6.62 7.84 -16.71
N VAL A 614 -7.26 7.68 -15.55
CA VAL A 614 -6.64 7.90 -14.23
C VAL A 614 -6.84 6.69 -13.32
N ARG A 615 -5.79 6.26 -12.62
CA ARG A 615 -5.84 5.13 -11.67
C ARG A 615 -5.09 5.44 -10.38
N SER A 616 -5.40 4.73 -9.31
CA SER A 616 -4.49 4.62 -8.16
C SER A 616 -3.57 3.41 -8.32
N TYR A 617 -2.42 3.42 -7.63
CA TYR A 617 -1.42 2.35 -7.64
C TYR A 617 -0.76 2.18 -6.25
N ARG A 618 -0.84 1.00 -5.67
CA ARG A 618 -0.14 0.67 -4.41
C ARG A 618 0.22 -0.81 -4.34
N GLY A 619 1.26 -1.13 -3.57
CA GLY A 619 1.78 -2.51 -3.47
C GLY A 619 0.82 -3.55 -2.90
N GLY A 620 -0.31 -3.15 -2.31
CA GLY A 620 -1.34 -4.07 -1.79
C GLY A 620 -2.29 -4.62 -2.84
N TYR A 621 -2.32 -4.05 -4.06
CA TYR A 621 -3.22 -4.54 -5.12
C TYR A 621 -2.83 -5.91 -5.65
N HIS A 622 -3.82 -6.61 -6.20
CA HIS A 622 -3.62 -7.89 -6.86
C HIS A 622 -2.53 -7.78 -7.95
N PRO A 623 -1.62 -8.77 -8.08
CA PRO A 623 -0.54 -8.70 -9.07
C PRO A 623 -1.01 -8.41 -10.50
N GLU A 624 -2.13 -8.98 -10.92
CA GLU A 624 -2.72 -8.75 -12.25
C GLU A 624 -3.17 -7.30 -12.46
N GLU A 625 -3.78 -6.69 -11.44
CA GLU A 625 -4.23 -5.30 -11.50
C GLU A 625 -3.04 -4.32 -11.58
N ARG A 626 -1.97 -4.60 -10.82
CA ARG A 626 -0.72 -3.84 -10.92
C ARG A 626 -0.12 -3.92 -12.31
N ARG A 627 0.00 -5.13 -12.88
CA ARG A 627 0.50 -5.34 -14.25
C ARG A 627 -0.33 -4.60 -15.30
N ARG A 628 -1.65 -4.64 -15.18
CA ARG A 628 -2.55 -3.92 -16.09
C ARG A 628 -2.33 -2.40 -15.99
N THR A 629 -2.21 -1.87 -14.78
CA THR A 629 -1.97 -0.43 -14.56
C THR A 629 -0.61 -0.01 -15.10
N GLU A 630 0.44 -0.81 -14.86
CA GLU A 630 1.80 -0.59 -15.39
C GLU A 630 1.81 -0.61 -16.91
N GLN A 631 1.12 -1.56 -17.53
CA GLN A 631 1.01 -1.65 -18.99
C GLN A 631 0.26 -0.45 -19.57
N ALA A 632 -0.87 -0.07 -18.98
CA ALA A 632 -1.68 1.08 -19.42
C ALA A 632 -0.91 2.42 -19.25
N LEU A 633 -0.04 2.49 -18.25
CA LEU A 633 0.82 3.64 -18.04
C LEU A 633 1.97 3.68 -19.06
N ALA A 634 2.61 2.53 -19.31
CA ALA A 634 3.67 2.41 -20.31
C ALA A 634 3.18 2.64 -21.75
N SER A 635 1.95 2.21 -22.08
CA SER A 635 1.32 2.44 -23.39
C SER A 635 0.84 3.89 -23.59
N GLY A 636 0.74 4.68 -22.52
CA GLY A 636 0.19 6.03 -22.55
C GLY A 636 -1.34 6.09 -22.56
N GLU A 637 -2.03 4.96 -22.31
CA GLU A 637 -3.48 4.92 -22.10
C GLU A 637 -3.88 5.76 -20.88
N LEU A 638 -3.08 5.66 -19.81
CA LEU A 638 -3.23 6.49 -18.61
C LEU A 638 -2.50 7.83 -18.75
N VAL A 639 -3.19 8.91 -18.40
CA VAL A 639 -2.64 10.27 -18.27
C VAL A 639 -2.23 10.54 -16.83
N GLY A 640 -2.91 9.92 -15.86
CA GLY A 640 -2.71 10.23 -14.45
C GLY A 640 -2.61 8.97 -13.60
N VAL A 641 -1.64 8.91 -12.69
CA VAL A 641 -1.61 7.86 -11.66
C VAL A 641 -1.34 8.45 -10.28
N VAL A 642 -2.13 8.03 -9.29
CA VAL A 642 -1.88 8.33 -7.88
C VAL A 642 -1.21 7.12 -7.25
N ALA A 643 0.01 7.26 -6.73
CA ALA A 643 0.79 6.12 -6.26
C ALA A 643 1.37 6.32 -4.86
N THR A 644 1.68 5.24 -4.16
CA THR A 644 2.66 5.29 -3.07
C THR A 644 4.09 5.20 -3.63
N ASN A 645 5.08 5.00 -2.76
CA ASN A 645 6.45 4.63 -3.16
C ASN A 645 6.54 3.32 -3.98
N ALA A 646 5.43 2.63 -4.26
CA ALA A 646 5.43 1.42 -5.07
C ALA A 646 5.81 1.69 -6.55
N LEU A 647 5.62 2.92 -7.05
CA LEU A 647 6.14 3.37 -8.36
C LEU A 647 7.47 4.13 -8.25
N GLU A 648 8.06 4.21 -7.05
CA GLU A 648 9.36 4.89 -6.87
C GLU A 648 10.49 4.14 -7.54
N LEU A 649 10.45 2.80 -7.54
CA LEU A 649 11.53 1.93 -8.01
C LEU A 649 11.14 1.14 -9.27
N GLY A 650 12.07 1.11 -10.23
CA GLY A 650 12.24 0.00 -11.16
C GLY A 650 11.19 -0.27 -12.25
N ILE A 651 10.36 0.71 -12.64
CA ILE A 651 9.43 0.56 -13.77
C ILE A 651 9.70 1.64 -14.82
N ASP A 652 9.72 1.26 -16.10
CA ASP A 652 9.62 2.22 -17.20
C ASP A 652 8.19 2.74 -17.34
N ILE A 653 7.95 3.92 -16.77
CA ILE A 653 6.62 4.54 -16.65
C ILE A 653 6.20 5.32 -17.92
N GLY A 654 6.97 5.27 -19.03
CA GLY A 654 6.47 5.79 -20.31
C GLY A 654 6.32 7.32 -20.37
N GLY A 655 7.41 8.05 -20.12
CA GLY A 655 7.52 9.50 -20.36
C GLY A 655 6.52 10.33 -19.56
N ILE A 656 6.77 10.50 -18.26
CA ILE A 656 6.00 11.38 -17.37
C ILE A 656 6.47 12.82 -17.58
N ASP A 657 5.52 13.77 -17.57
CA ASP A 657 5.80 15.19 -17.73
C ASP A 657 5.79 15.92 -16.37
N ALA A 658 4.91 15.51 -15.44
CA ALA A 658 4.80 16.12 -14.11
C ALA A 658 4.73 15.11 -12.95
N VAL A 659 5.32 15.46 -11.81
CA VAL A 659 5.26 14.70 -10.55
C VAL A 659 4.76 15.59 -9.43
N ILE A 660 3.78 15.11 -8.66
CA ILE A 660 3.25 15.79 -7.47
C ILE A 660 3.61 14.97 -6.24
N HIS A 661 4.26 15.56 -5.25
CA HIS A 661 4.50 14.95 -3.95
C HIS A 661 3.51 15.50 -2.94
N VAL A 662 2.62 14.64 -2.42
CA VAL A 662 1.66 15.02 -1.38
C VAL A 662 2.29 14.77 -0.02
N GLY A 663 2.75 15.88 0.55
CA GLY A 663 3.64 15.95 1.69
C GLY A 663 5.08 15.59 1.34
N PHE A 664 6.03 15.98 2.20
CA PHE A 664 7.46 15.77 1.99
C PHE A 664 7.89 14.29 2.15
N PRO A 665 8.35 13.60 1.10
CA PRO A 665 8.72 12.18 1.18
C PRO A 665 10.14 11.96 1.73
N GLY A 666 10.90 13.04 1.97
CA GLY A 666 12.34 13.02 2.21
C GLY A 666 13.14 13.32 0.94
N ILE A 667 14.37 13.81 1.10
CA ILE A 667 15.20 14.34 0.00
C ILE A 667 15.50 13.25 -1.05
N ALA A 668 15.98 12.08 -0.62
CA ALA A 668 16.30 10.96 -1.53
C ALA A 668 15.07 10.55 -2.36
N ALA A 669 13.97 10.23 -1.67
CA ALA A 669 12.74 9.79 -2.32
C ALA A 669 12.17 10.85 -3.26
N MET A 670 12.20 12.14 -2.87
CA MET A 670 11.77 13.24 -3.72
C MET A 670 12.61 13.31 -5.00
N LYS A 671 13.95 13.27 -4.89
CA LYS A 671 14.85 13.30 -6.05
C LYS A 671 14.64 12.10 -6.98
N GLN A 672 14.46 10.89 -6.44
CA GLN A 672 14.17 9.68 -7.22
C GLN A 672 12.82 9.77 -7.95
N GLN A 673 11.77 10.13 -7.22
CA GLN A 673 10.41 10.24 -7.74
C GLN A 673 10.32 11.36 -8.79
N ALA A 674 10.92 12.53 -8.55
CA ALA A 674 11.00 13.63 -9.52
C ALA A 674 11.77 13.23 -10.78
N GLY A 675 12.83 12.44 -10.63
CA GLY A 675 13.61 11.88 -11.74
C GLY A 675 12.84 10.91 -12.65
N ARG A 676 11.60 10.53 -12.30
CA ARG A 676 10.72 9.75 -13.19
C ARG A 676 10.12 10.63 -14.31
N ALA A 677 10.06 11.95 -14.13
CA ALA A 677 9.61 12.90 -15.15
C ALA A 677 10.75 13.48 -16.00
N GLY A 678 10.42 13.90 -17.23
CA GLY A 678 11.38 14.55 -18.13
C GLY A 678 12.37 13.58 -18.75
N ARG A 679 11.86 12.46 -19.29
CA ARG A 679 12.70 11.48 -19.98
C ARG A 679 13.21 12.07 -21.31
N ARG A 680 14.51 11.91 -21.57
CA ARG A 680 15.22 12.46 -22.74
C ARG A 680 15.18 13.99 -22.73
N THR A 681 15.03 14.63 -23.88
CA THR A 681 15.02 16.09 -24.06
C THR A 681 13.72 16.77 -23.63
N ARG A 682 12.77 16.05 -23.01
CA ARG A 682 11.51 16.64 -22.57
C ARG A 682 11.68 17.39 -21.26
N ASP A 683 10.95 18.49 -21.17
CA ASP A 683 10.82 19.30 -19.98
C ASP A 683 10.07 18.54 -18.88
N SER A 684 10.33 18.87 -17.62
CA SER A 684 9.60 18.30 -16.49
C SER A 684 9.32 19.23 -15.34
N LEU A 685 8.25 18.88 -14.63
CA LEU A 685 7.75 19.62 -13.49
C LEU A 685 7.63 18.70 -12.27
N SER A 686 8.22 19.09 -11.14
CA SER A 686 8.06 18.44 -9.84
C SER A 686 7.43 19.44 -8.87
N ILE A 687 6.36 19.04 -8.18
CA ILE A 687 5.57 19.91 -7.30
C ILE A 687 5.50 19.27 -5.92
N LEU A 688 6.01 19.95 -4.89
CA LEU A 688 5.81 19.55 -3.50
C LEU A 688 4.60 20.29 -2.93
N VAL A 689 3.60 19.53 -2.46
CA VAL A 689 2.43 20.03 -1.72
C VAL A 689 2.60 19.66 -0.24
N PRO A 690 3.25 20.49 0.60
CA PRO A 690 3.53 20.17 2.00
C PRO A 690 2.26 20.04 2.84
N ASP A 691 2.29 19.14 3.82
CA ASP A 691 1.29 19.07 4.88
C ASP A 691 1.45 20.24 5.88
N ALA A 692 0.45 20.45 6.74
CA ALA A 692 0.50 21.46 7.81
C ALA A 692 1.43 21.10 8.99
N ASN A 693 2.08 19.93 8.96
CA ASN A 693 2.95 19.48 10.04
C ASN A 693 4.29 20.27 10.07
N PRO A 694 4.98 20.36 11.23
CA PRO A 694 6.19 21.17 11.35
C PRO A 694 7.34 20.78 10.40
N LEU A 695 7.50 19.49 10.10
CA LEU A 695 8.56 19.00 9.21
C LEU A 695 8.36 19.49 7.78
N ASP A 696 7.16 19.30 7.23
CA ASP A 696 6.81 19.73 5.89
C ASP A 696 6.86 21.26 5.75
N GLN A 697 6.37 21.99 6.77
CA GLN A 697 6.40 23.44 6.78
C GLN A 697 7.82 24.02 6.92
N PHE A 698 8.73 23.32 7.60
CA PHE A 698 10.15 23.70 7.64
C PHE A 698 10.73 23.71 6.22
N TYR A 699 10.56 22.62 5.46
CA TYR A 699 11.08 22.53 4.09
C TYR A 699 10.36 23.49 3.12
N ALA A 700 9.07 23.78 3.35
CA ALA A 700 8.35 24.76 2.56
C ALA A 700 8.88 26.19 2.73
N ARG A 701 9.44 26.51 3.90
CA ARG A 701 10.05 27.82 4.24
C ARG A 701 11.53 27.90 3.86
N ASN A 702 12.20 26.77 3.79
CA ASN A 702 13.65 26.64 3.51
C ASN A 702 13.85 25.73 2.28
N PRO A 703 13.33 26.11 1.09
CA PRO A 703 13.36 25.27 -0.10
C PRO A 703 14.78 24.97 -0.62
N GLU A 704 15.75 25.84 -0.35
CA GLU A 704 17.17 25.63 -0.64
C GLU A 704 17.72 24.38 0.03
N ARG A 705 17.20 24.01 1.22
CA ARG A 705 17.53 22.74 1.89
C ARG A 705 17.06 21.49 1.13
N ILE A 706 16.15 21.63 0.16
CA ILE A 706 15.77 20.53 -0.75
C ILE A 706 16.70 20.54 -1.97
N TRP A 707 16.91 21.72 -2.55
CA TRP A 707 17.62 21.89 -3.81
C TRP A 707 19.11 21.60 -3.68
N ASP A 708 19.74 22.20 -2.68
CA ASP A 708 21.18 22.16 -2.47
C ASP A 708 21.63 20.95 -1.64
N ALA A 709 20.67 20.18 -1.11
CA ALA A 709 21.00 19.02 -0.30
C ALA A 709 21.84 18.01 -1.08
N PRO A 710 22.97 17.54 -0.51
CA PRO A 710 23.73 16.47 -1.12
C PRO A 710 22.88 15.20 -1.24
N LEU A 711 23.29 14.31 -2.14
CA LEU A 711 22.69 12.98 -2.18
C LEU A 711 22.97 12.29 -0.83
N PRO A 712 21.96 11.71 -0.18
CA PRO A 712 22.19 11.04 1.09
C PRO A 712 23.09 9.83 0.86
N ALA A 713 24.05 9.67 1.75
CA ALA A 713 24.76 8.41 1.89
C ALA A 713 23.81 7.35 2.46
N VAL A 714 24.05 6.11 2.06
CA VAL A 714 23.36 4.95 2.63
C VAL A 714 24.38 4.10 3.36
N ALA A 715 23.94 3.43 4.41
CA ALA A 715 24.83 2.64 5.25
C ALA A 715 24.22 1.28 5.56
N MET A 716 25.09 0.28 5.71
CA MET A 716 24.80 -1.05 6.25
C MET A 716 25.99 -1.53 7.10
N ASP A 717 25.75 -2.44 8.04
CA ASP A 717 26.81 -3.05 8.86
C ASP A 717 26.69 -4.58 8.76
N PRO A 718 27.48 -5.25 7.90
CA PRO A 718 27.46 -6.71 7.82
C PRO A 718 28.08 -7.39 9.04
N ARG A 719 28.76 -6.65 9.94
CA ARG A 719 29.48 -7.17 11.11
C ARG A 719 28.60 -7.28 12.36
N LEU A 720 27.30 -7.01 12.24
CA LEU A 720 26.34 -7.19 13.33
C LEU A 720 26.36 -8.65 13.82
N PRO A 721 26.66 -8.93 15.11
CA PRO A 721 26.90 -10.30 15.60
C PRO A 721 25.77 -11.29 15.27
N ALA A 722 24.51 -10.86 15.38
CA ALA A 722 23.36 -11.70 15.05
C ALA A 722 23.29 -12.06 13.55
N LEU A 723 23.72 -11.16 12.66
CA LEU A 723 23.78 -11.42 11.22
C LEU A 723 24.97 -12.32 10.88
N VAL A 724 26.13 -12.08 11.49
CA VAL A 724 27.30 -12.96 11.37
C VAL A 724 26.91 -14.38 11.77
N GLU A 725 26.34 -14.57 12.96
CA GLU A 725 25.91 -15.89 13.46
C GLU A 725 24.89 -16.55 12.50
N ALA A 726 23.89 -15.81 12.03
CA ALA A 726 22.85 -16.35 11.14
C ALA A 726 23.39 -16.77 9.76
N HIS A 727 24.19 -15.92 9.12
CA HIS A 727 24.72 -16.20 7.78
C HIS A 727 25.89 -17.17 7.79
N LEU A 728 26.63 -17.27 8.89
CA LEU A 728 27.70 -18.25 9.07
C LEU A 728 27.17 -19.68 9.02
N VAL A 729 26.06 -19.97 9.70
CA VAL A 729 25.41 -21.30 9.63
C VAL A 729 24.97 -21.61 8.21
N CYS A 730 24.46 -20.62 7.48
CA CYS A 730 24.12 -20.81 6.07
C CYS A 730 25.34 -21.09 5.20
N ALA A 731 26.44 -20.35 5.39
CA ALA A 731 27.68 -20.54 4.65
C ALA A 731 28.26 -21.95 4.91
N ALA A 732 28.28 -22.40 6.17
CA ALA A 732 28.75 -23.73 6.54
C ALA A 732 27.89 -24.88 5.98
N PHE A 733 26.58 -24.65 5.80
CA PHE A 733 25.69 -25.61 5.14
C PHE A 733 25.97 -25.72 3.64
N GLU A 734 26.32 -24.60 3.00
CA GLU A 734 26.63 -24.55 1.57
C GLU A 734 27.96 -25.21 1.23
N LEU A 735 29.00 -24.86 1.99
CA LEU A 735 30.33 -25.46 1.93
C LEU A 735 30.96 -25.43 3.33
N PRO A 736 31.66 -26.49 3.78
CA PRO A 736 32.36 -26.47 5.07
C PRO A 736 33.35 -25.31 5.17
N ILE A 737 33.38 -24.62 6.31
CA ILE A 737 34.20 -23.42 6.54
C ILE A 737 35.59 -23.82 7.00
N ASP A 738 36.62 -23.29 6.34
CA ASP A 738 38.02 -23.44 6.71
C ASP A 738 38.56 -22.09 7.23
N PRO A 739 38.71 -21.88 8.54
CA PRO A 739 39.04 -20.57 9.09
C PRO A 739 40.35 -19.98 8.55
N ASP A 740 41.28 -20.83 8.12
CA ASP A 740 42.59 -20.41 7.61
C ASP A 740 42.58 -20.10 6.09
N ASN A 741 41.50 -20.46 5.37
CA ASN A 741 41.43 -20.37 3.91
C ASN A 741 40.10 -19.78 3.39
N GLU A 742 39.61 -18.73 4.05
CA GLU A 742 38.35 -18.04 3.71
C GLU A 742 38.58 -16.54 3.46
N PRO A 743 39.23 -16.16 2.35
CA PRO A 743 39.58 -14.76 2.07
C PRO A 743 38.34 -13.85 1.98
N VAL A 744 37.20 -14.38 1.55
CA VAL A 744 35.93 -13.62 1.44
C VAL A 744 35.34 -13.27 2.80
N LEU A 745 35.67 -14.05 3.84
CA LEU A 745 35.21 -13.84 5.21
C LEU A 745 36.31 -13.23 6.11
N ALA A 746 37.44 -12.83 5.53
CA ALA A 746 38.50 -12.15 6.25
C ALA A 746 37.98 -10.84 6.90
N GLY A 747 38.35 -10.60 8.15
CA GLY A 747 37.97 -9.40 8.90
C GLY A 747 36.61 -9.48 9.62
N PHE A 748 35.94 -10.62 9.60
CA PHE A 748 34.81 -10.91 10.50
C PHE A 748 35.31 -11.69 11.72
N ASP A 749 34.71 -11.43 12.88
CA ASP A 749 34.92 -12.26 14.07
C ASP A 749 34.04 -13.51 13.96
N LEU A 750 34.67 -14.63 13.62
CA LEU A 750 33.98 -15.89 13.36
C LEU A 750 34.10 -16.89 14.52
N GLN A 751 35.07 -16.71 15.42
CA GLN A 751 35.45 -17.75 16.38
C GLN A 751 34.29 -18.14 17.31
N GLU A 752 33.75 -17.17 18.05
CA GLU A 752 32.63 -17.43 18.98
C GLU A 752 31.38 -17.96 18.23
N PRO A 753 30.92 -17.36 17.11
CA PRO A 753 29.79 -17.91 16.35
C PRO A 753 30.01 -19.34 15.83
N MET A 754 31.23 -19.70 15.39
CA MET A 754 31.57 -21.04 14.93
C MET A 754 31.46 -22.06 16.05
N GLU A 755 32.13 -21.81 17.19
CA GLU A 755 32.10 -22.69 18.36
C GLU A 755 30.67 -22.91 18.89
N LYS A 756 29.88 -21.83 18.90
CA LYS A 756 28.50 -21.84 19.40
C LYS A 756 27.53 -22.60 18.50
N ARG A 757 27.63 -22.47 17.17
CA ARG A 757 26.58 -22.91 16.23
C ARG A 757 26.98 -24.01 15.25
N LEU A 758 28.27 -24.23 15.02
CA LEU A 758 28.78 -25.21 14.06
C LEU A 758 29.38 -26.43 14.77
N THR A 759 29.66 -27.49 14.01
CA THR A 759 30.44 -28.65 14.48
C THR A 759 31.74 -28.73 13.70
N GLN A 760 32.82 -29.03 14.40
CA GLN A 760 34.10 -29.31 13.76
C GLN A 760 34.08 -30.73 13.18
N GLY A 761 34.29 -30.84 11.88
CA GLY A 761 34.40 -32.11 11.14
C GLY A 761 35.84 -32.59 10.99
N ASP A 762 36.01 -33.70 10.27
CA ASP A 762 37.31 -34.29 9.98
C ASP A 762 38.11 -33.34 9.07
N ASN A 763 39.29 -32.88 9.54
CA ASN A 763 40.18 -31.86 8.93
C ASN A 763 39.99 -30.39 9.37
N GLN A 764 39.58 -30.13 10.62
CA GLN A 764 39.46 -28.76 11.17
C GLN A 764 38.44 -27.85 10.45
N ARG A 765 37.64 -28.40 9.53
CA ARG A 765 36.56 -27.69 8.85
C ARG A 765 35.31 -27.66 9.69
N TRP A 766 34.53 -26.62 9.54
CA TRP A 766 33.32 -26.41 10.32
C TRP A 766 32.07 -26.57 9.46
N GLU A 767 31.15 -27.41 9.93
CA GLU A 767 29.93 -27.79 9.23
C GLU A 767 28.70 -27.32 10.00
N ALA A 768 27.63 -27.03 9.25
CA ALA A 768 26.36 -26.67 9.86
C ALA A 768 25.70 -27.90 10.50
N ARG A 769 25.23 -27.74 11.75
CA ARG A 769 24.41 -28.74 12.44
C ARG A 769 22.98 -28.81 11.88
N GLU A 770 22.52 -27.69 11.33
CA GLU A 770 21.14 -27.47 10.93
C GLU A 770 20.93 -27.78 9.45
N MET A 771 19.81 -28.45 9.14
CA MET A 771 19.35 -28.63 7.76
C MET A 771 18.61 -27.37 7.30
N PHE A 772 18.92 -26.89 6.09
CA PHE A 772 18.27 -25.74 5.45
C PHE A 772 18.19 -24.46 6.33
N PRO A 773 19.31 -23.99 6.90
CA PRO A 773 19.32 -22.82 7.79
C PRO A 773 18.82 -21.53 7.11
N SER A 774 18.95 -21.42 5.78
CA SER A 774 18.45 -20.27 5.01
C SER A 774 16.93 -20.04 5.15
N HIS A 775 16.14 -21.08 5.41
CA HIS A 775 14.70 -20.93 5.63
C HIS A 775 14.38 -20.30 6.99
N ARG A 776 15.33 -20.33 7.93
CA ARG A 776 15.20 -19.78 9.29
C ARG A 776 15.83 -18.39 9.43
N VAL A 777 16.51 -17.91 8.40
CA VAL A 777 17.13 -16.57 8.36
C VAL A 777 16.28 -15.65 7.48
N PRO A 778 15.26 -14.98 8.02
CA PRO A 778 14.45 -14.06 7.24
C PRO A 778 15.26 -12.82 6.89
N ILE A 779 15.68 -12.70 5.63
CA ILE A 779 16.41 -11.53 5.13
C ILE A 779 15.50 -10.31 4.94
N ARG A 780 14.19 -10.53 4.87
CA ARG A 780 13.16 -9.49 4.87
C ARG A 780 12.19 -9.75 6.01
N THR A 781 11.70 -8.68 6.63
CA THR A 781 10.59 -8.74 7.59
C THR A 781 9.26 -8.92 6.84
N ILE A 782 9.07 -10.08 6.18
CA ILE A 782 7.80 -10.43 5.52
C ILE A 782 7.07 -11.42 6.43
N PRO A 783 5.93 -11.04 7.04
CA PRO A 783 5.10 -11.98 7.76
C PRO A 783 4.44 -12.98 6.81
N SER A 784 4.29 -14.23 7.24
CA SER A 784 3.66 -15.32 6.48
C SER A 784 2.17 -15.14 6.26
N ASP A 785 1.51 -14.32 7.08
CA ASP A 785 0.06 -14.29 7.20
C ASP A 785 -0.52 -13.08 6.46
N SER A 786 -1.54 -13.30 5.62
CA SER A 786 -2.26 -12.24 4.89
C SER A 786 -3.76 -12.46 4.91
N TYR A 787 -4.52 -11.38 5.11
CA TYR A 787 -5.98 -11.37 5.07
C TYR A 787 -6.48 -11.16 3.65
N ALA A 788 -7.33 -12.05 3.15
CA ALA A 788 -8.07 -11.84 1.90
C ALA A 788 -9.24 -10.88 2.15
N VAL A 789 -9.30 -9.77 1.41
CA VAL A 789 -10.42 -8.84 1.44
C VAL A 789 -11.39 -9.20 0.33
N VAL A 790 -12.60 -9.64 0.69
CA VAL A 790 -13.59 -10.20 -0.23
C VAL A 790 -14.79 -9.27 -0.33
N ASP A 791 -15.03 -8.76 -1.54
CA ASP A 791 -16.27 -8.05 -1.87
C ASP A 791 -17.43 -9.05 -1.93
N VAL A 792 -18.36 -8.94 -0.98
CA VAL A 792 -19.56 -9.76 -0.88
C VAL A 792 -20.83 -9.00 -1.27
N THR A 793 -20.69 -7.84 -1.93
CA THR A 793 -21.85 -7.04 -2.41
C THR A 793 -22.76 -7.86 -3.33
N ARG A 794 -22.19 -8.74 -4.15
CA ARG A 794 -22.92 -9.66 -5.03
C ARG A 794 -22.27 -11.04 -5.00
N PRO A 795 -23.04 -12.14 -4.93
CA PRO A 795 -22.50 -13.49 -5.07
C PRO A 795 -22.21 -13.83 -6.55
N PRO A 796 -21.15 -14.61 -6.86
CA PRO A 796 -20.10 -15.05 -5.94
C PRO A 796 -19.17 -13.91 -5.53
N GLY A 797 -18.67 -13.95 -4.29
CA GLY A 797 -17.76 -12.92 -3.77
C GLY A 797 -16.44 -12.87 -4.53
N VAL A 798 -15.87 -11.67 -4.66
CA VAL A 798 -14.64 -11.41 -5.42
C VAL A 798 -13.55 -10.92 -4.47
N ILE A 799 -12.36 -11.51 -4.53
CA ILE A 799 -11.20 -11.04 -3.77
C ILE A 799 -10.73 -9.71 -4.39
N LEU A 800 -10.74 -8.64 -3.59
CA LEU A 800 -10.22 -7.34 -3.99
C LEU A 800 -8.70 -7.29 -3.81
N GLU A 801 -8.21 -7.69 -2.64
CA GLU A 801 -6.79 -7.66 -2.31
C GLU A 801 -6.40 -8.53 -1.12
N TYR A 802 -5.09 -8.67 -0.91
CA TYR A 802 -4.51 -9.30 0.29
C TYR A 802 -3.83 -8.23 1.15
N VAL A 803 -4.22 -8.15 2.42
CA VAL A 803 -3.65 -7.23 3.42
C VAL A 803 -2.72 -8.00 4.34
N GLU A 804 -1.52 -7.49 4.60
CA GLU A 804 -0.55 -8.16 5.47
C GLU A 804 -1.10 -8.30 6.91
N GLY A 805 -0.88 -9.46 7.56
CA GLY A 805 -1.49 -9.79 8.85
C GLY A 805 -1.22 -8.77 9.96
N PHE A 806 0.00 -8.26 10.04
CA PHE A 806 0.36 -7.21 11.00
C PHE A 806 -0.30 -5.85 10.73
N ARG A 807 -0.83 -5.60 9.52
CA ARG A 807 -1.53 -4.36 9.14
C ARG A 807 -3.04 -4.50 9.24
N ALA A 808 -3.55 -5.74 9.17
CA ALA A 808 -4.97 -6.01 9.19
C ALA A 808 -5.66 -5.33 10.39
N PRO A 809 -5.17 -5.37 11.64
CA PRO A 809 -5.86 -4.72 12.76
C PRO A 809 -6.01 -3.20 12.62
N PHE A 810 -5.10 -2.55 11.90
CA PHE A 810 -5.10 -1.09 11.71
C PHE A 810 -5.97 -0.62 10.52
N THR A 811 -6.49 -1.55 9.72
CA THR A 811 -7.18 -1.25 8.46
C THR A 811 -8.47 -2.04 8.25
N LEU A 812 -8.54 -3.25 8.81
CA LEU A 812 -9.63 -4.20 8.74
C LEU A 812 -10.27 -4.32 10.12
N TYR A 813 -11.20 -3.42 10.41
CA TYR A 813 -12.02 -3.45 11.62
C TYR A 813 -13.50 -3.37 11.26
N ASN A 814 -14.34 -4.09 12.00
CA ASN A 814 -15.78 -4.17 11.75
C ASN A 814 -16.44 -2.78 11.79
N GLY A 815 -17.28 -2.48 10.80
CA GLY A 815 -17.90 -1.16 10.61
C GLY A 815 -16.98 -0.09 9.99
N GLY A 816 -15.70 -0.42 9.78
CA GLY A 816 -14.73 0.46 9.14
C GLY A 816 -14.97 0.64 7.64
N ILE A 817 -14.30 1.63 7.04
CA ILE A 817 -14.29 1.84 5.58
C ILE A 817 -12.96 1.38 5.01
N PHE A 818 -13.03 0.42 4.11
CA PHE A 818 -11.94 0.00 3.27
C PHE A 818 -11.98 0.74 1.93
N LEU A 819 -10.84 1.24 1.46
CA LEU A 819 -10.73 1.95 0.19
C LEU A 819 -9.91 1.15 -0.81
N HIS A 820 -10.46 0.96 -2.00
CA HIS A 820 -9.81 0.26 -3.10
C HIS A 820 -10.19 0.93 -4.43
N GLN A 821 -9.19 1.47 -5.14
CA GLN A 821 -9.38 2.27 -6.36
C GLN A 821 -10.37 3.41 -6.16
N GLY A 822 -10.27 4.13 -5.03
CA GLY A 822 -11.14 5.25 -4.66
C GLY A 822 -12.58 4.87 -4.29
N LYS A 823 -12.97 3.61 -4.49
CA LYS A 823 -14.27 3.08 -4.07
C LYS A 823 -14.24 2.76 -2.59
N SER A 824 -15.36 3.03 -1.92
CA SER A 824 -15.54 2.72 -0.51
C SER A 824 -16.27 1.41 -0.33
N TYR A 825 -15.76 0.60 0.58
CA TYR A 825 -16.36 -0.65 1.01
C TYR A 825 -16.49 -0.64 2.53
N SER A 826 -17.69 -0.87 3.04
CA SER A 826 -17.94 -1.07 4.46
C SER A 826 -17.49 -2.47 4.86
N ILE A 827 -16.66 -2.56 5.89
CA ILE A 827 -16.19 -3.84 6.43
C ILE A 827 -17.31 -4.43 7.28
N THR A 828 -17.91 -5.53 6.82
CA THR A 828 -19.05 -6.16 7.49
C THR A 828 -18.60 -7.15 8.55
N ASN A 829 -17.59 -7.95 8.24
CA ASN A 829 -17.05 -8.94 9.16
C ASN A 829 -15.58 -9.25 8.86
N VAL A 830 -14.75 -9.29 9.91
CA VAL A 830 -13.37 -9.76 9.85
C VAL A 830 -13.26 -11.05 10.63
N SER A 831 -12.78 -12.12 9.99
CA SER A 831 -12.52 -13.42 10.60
C SER A 831 -11.01 -13.64 10.71
N PRO A 832 -10.42 -13.46 11.91
CA PRO A 832 -8.99 -13.73 12.14
C PRO A 832 -8.62 -15.19 11.89
N GLU A 833 -9.47 -16.15 12.30
CA GLU A 833 -9.21 -17.59 12.13
C GLU A 833 -9.09 -18.00 10.66
N LYS A 834 -9.92 -17.42 9.79
CA LYS A 834 -9.92 -17.70 8.35
C LYS A 834 -9.01 -16.78 7.57
N MET A 835 -8.48 -15.72 8.20
CA MET A 835 -7.74 -14.65 7.53
C MET A 835 -8.56 -14.02 6.38
N VAL A 836 -9.84 -13.74 6.62
CA VAL A 836 -10.76 -13.17 5.62
C VAL A 836 -11.47 -11.95 6.19
N ALA A 837 -11.54 -10.87 5.42
CA ALA A 837 -12.38 -9.70 5.71
C ALA A 837 -13.42 -9.54 4.60
N ASN A 838 -14.70 -9.69 4.97
CA ASN A 838 -15.81 -9.45 4.07
C ASN A 838 -16.15 -7.96 4.04
N VAL A 839 -16.31 -7.43 2.85
CA VAL A 839 -16.62 -6.02 2.62
C VAL A 839 -17.78 -5.87 1.64
N CYS A 840 -18.60 -4.84 1.81
CA CYS A 840 -19.69 -4.49 0.90
C CYS A 840 -19.48 -3.08 0.37
N PHE A 841 -19.68 -2.87 -0.93
CA PHE A 841 -19.63 -1.55 -1.54
C PHE A 841 -20.57 -0.57 -0.83
N THR A 842 -20.11 0.66 -0.64
CA THR A 842 -20.88 1.72 0.01
C THR A 842 -20.62 3.08 -0.64
N SER A 843 -21.64 3.93 -0.67
CA SER A 843 -21.55 5.33 -1.13
C SER A 843 -21.17 6.31 -0.01
N ALA A 844 -20.65 5.80 1.11
CA ALA A 844 -20.26 6.62 2.27
C ALA A 844 -19.41 7.85 1.89
N THR A 845 -19.84 9.01 2.41
CA THR A 845 -19.16 10.30 2.26
C THR A 845 -18.12 10.56 3.36
N TRP A 846 -17.79 9.54 4.14
CA TRP A 846 -16.75 9.57 5.17
C TRP A 846 -15.75 8.43 4.95
N TYR A 847 -14.62 8.51 5.64
CA TYR A 847 -13.63 7.44 5.74
C TYR A 847 -13.32 7.17 7.22
N THR A 848 -12.56 6.11 7.49
CA THR A 848 -12.20 5.76 8.87
C THR A 848 -10.71 5.93 9.13
N SER A 849 -10.39 6.43 10.32
CA SER A 849 -9.03 6.54 10.83
C SER A 849 -8.90 5.71 12.09
N CYS A 850 -8.00 4.73 12.08
CA CYS A 850 -7.69 3.88 13.23
C CYS A 850 -7.20 4.72 14.42
N GLN A 851 -7.59 4.31 15.62
CA GLN A 851 -6.98 4.73 16.87
C GLN A 851 -6.25 3.55 17.50
N ASP A 852 -4.95 3.68 17.63
CA ASP A 852 -4.07 2.67 18.20
C ASP A 852 -3.14 3.26 19.25
N ILE A 853 -2.76 2.41 20.20
CA ILE A 853 -1.76 2.71 21.22
C ILE A 853 -0.75 1.57 21.23
N THR A 854 0.53 1.92 21.16
CA THR A 854 1.64 0.99 21.38
C THR A 854 2.29 1.28 22.72
N ASN A 855 2.36 0.25 23.56
CA ASN A 855 3.08 0.27 24.82
C ASN A 855 4.45 -0.37 24.63
N VAL A 856 5.46 0.17 25.30
CA VAL A 856 6.80 -0.40 25.33
C VAL A 856 7.19 -0.62 26.79
N ASP A 857 7.11 -1.88 27.22
CA ASP A 857 7.25 -2.23 28.63
C ASP A 857 8.45 -3.18 28.83
N PRO A 858 9.47 -2.81 29.63
CA PRO A 858 10.55 -3.70 30.00
C PRO A 858 10.01 -4.95 30.69
N ILE A 859 10.41 -6.12 30.18
CA ILE A 859 10.08 -7.41 30.78
C ILE A 859 11.02 -7.67 31.97
N ARG A 860 12.32 -7.43 31.74
CA ARG A 860 13.37 -7.51 32.76
C ARG A 860 14.57 -6.65 32.38
N THR A 861 15.28 -6.14 33.37
CA THR A 861 16.59 -5.53 33.19
C THR A 861 17.64 -6.62 32.99
N ALA A 862 18.25 -6.69 31.81
CA ALA A 862 19.33 -7.64 31.55
C ALA A 862 20.68 -7.11 32.04
N THR A 863 20.90 -5.80 31.89
CA THR A 863 22.07 -5.09 32.39
C THR A 863 21.75 -3.61 32.60
N SER A 864 22.50 -2.93 33.46
CA SER A 864 22.30 -1.52 33.78
C SER A 864 23.60 -0.86 34.20
N ARG A 865 23.67 0.45 34.07
CA ARG A 865 24.81 1.27 34.53
C ARG A 865 24.34 2.68 34.91
N PRO A 866 25.03 3.37 35.82
CA PRO A 866 24.73 4.76 36.13
C PRO A 866 25.07 5.67 34.94
N VAL A 867 24.25 6.70 34.73
CA VAL A 867 24.52 7.83 33.84
C VAL A 867 24.11 9.09 34.62
N GLY A 868 25.08 9.89 35.07
CA GLY A 868 24.82 10.95 36.04
C GLY A 868 24.11 10.42 37.29
N ARG A 869 22.94 10.99 37.61
CA ARG A 869 22.09 10.58 38.75
C ARG A 869 20.97 9.59 38.41
N VAL A 870 20.94 9.06 37.18
CA VAL A 870 19.91 8.10 36.74
C VAL A 870 20.53 6.77 36.34
N VAL A 871 19.69 5.74 36.24
CA VAL A 871 20.10 4.40 35.79
C VAL A 871 19.73 4.22 34.32
N SER A 872 20.73 3.89 33.51
CA SER A 872 20.58 3.49 32.12
C SER A 872 20.53 1.97 32.01
N ALA A 873 19.40 1.43 31.54
CA ALA A 873 19.13 -0.01 31.52
C ALA A 873 18.96 -0.55 30.10
N PHE A 874 19.29 -1.82 29.91
CA PHE A 874 19.09 -2.56 28.67
C PHE A 874 18.51 -3.94 28.96
N GLY A 875 17.63 -4.40 28.07
CA GLY A 875 16.99 -5.71 28.19
C GLY A 875 15.83 -5.91 27.22
N PRO A 876 15.15 -7.06 27.32
CA PRO A 876 13.97 -7.34 26.51
C PRO A 876 12.78 -6.47 26.95
N VAL A 877 12.04 -5.97 25.95
CA VAL A 877 10.78 -5.24 26.11
C VAL A 877 9.65 -5.98 25.41
N GLU A 878 8.45 -5.87 25.98
CA GLU A 878 7.19 -6.23 25.34
C GLU A 878 6.61 -4.99 24.66
N LEU A 879 6.33 -5.13 23.36
CA LEU A 879 5.66 -4.14 22.53
C LEU A 879 4.20 -4.57 22.36
N THR A 880 3.30 -3.94 23.11
CA THR A 880 1.87 -4.28 23.11
C THR A 880 1.09 -3.21 22.37
N THR A 881 0.58 -3.53 21.18
CA THR A 881 -0.22 -2.60 20.39
C THR A 881 -1.69 -2.97 20.42
N MET A 882 -2.54 -2.03 20.82
CA MET A 882 -3.98 -2.21 20.88
C MET A 882 -4.67 -1.20 19.98
N VAL A 883 -5.51 -1.70 19.06
CA VAL A 883 -6.47 -0.89 18.32
C VAL A 883 -7.74 -0.84 19.15
N TYR A 884 -8.04 0.30 19.74
CA TYR A 884 -9.15 0.44 20.69
C TYR A 884 -10.36 1.17 20.08
N GLY A 885 -10.22 1.73 18.88
CA GLY A 885 -11.31 2.43 18.21
C GLY A 885 -10.93 2.97 16.84
N TYR A 886 -11.86 3.70 16.23
CA TYR A 886 -11.62 4.49 15.03
C TYR A 886 -12.53 5.71 14.98
N HIS A 887 -12.07 6.75 14.30
CA HIS A 887 -12.88 7.91 13.96
C HIS A 887 -13.53 7.73 12.60
N LYS A 888 -14.80 8.12 12.47
CA LYS A 888 -15.42 8.41 11.17
C LYS A 888 -15.15 9.88 10.84
N ILE A 889 -14.49 10.13 9.72
CA ILE A 889 -14.07 11.47 9.32
C ILE A 889 -14.75 11.81 8.01
N ASP A 890 -15.47 12.93 7.99
CA ASP A 890 -16.13 13.42 6.77
C ASP A 890 -15.10 13.74 5.68
N LEU A 891 -15.38 13.35 4.44
CA LEU A 891 -14.45 13.57 3.33
C LEU A 891 -14.33 15.05 2.93
N ALA A 892 -15.39 15.85 3.09
CA ALA A 892 -15.40 17.24 2.64
C ALA A 892 -14.91 18.19 3.73
N THR A 893 -15.41 18.03 4.96
CA THR A 893 -15.08 18.96 6.07
C THR A 893 -13.91 18.48 6.92
N ARG A 894 -13.58 17.18 6.87
CA ARG A 894 -12.58 16.53 7.74
C ARG A 894 -12.91 16.59 9.23
N SER A 895 -14.14 16.96 9.58
CA SER A 895 -14.59 16.87 10.95
C SER A 895 -14.79 15.42 11.34
N ILE A 896 -14.46 15.10 12.59
CA ILE A 896 -14.82 13.81 13.19
C ILE A 896 -16.34 13.81 13.33
N LEU A 897 -17.00 12.91 12.59
CA LEU A 897 -18.44 12.70 12.65
C LEU A 897 -18.83 11.84 13.85
N ASP A 898 -18.00 10.85 14.15
CA ASP A 898 -18.28 9.82 15.14
C ASP A 898 -16.97 9.17 15.61
N THR A 899 -16.97 8.64 16.82
CA THR A 899 -15.85 7.85 17.38
C THR A 899 -16.40 6.53 17.86
N VAL A 900 -15.91 5.44 17.26
CA VAL A 900 -16.40 4.10 17.52
C VAL A 900 -15.35 3.32 18.28
N GLU A 901 -15.71 2.78 19.44
CA GLU A 901 -14.85 1.89 20.21
C GLU A 901 -14.82 0.49 19.60
N LEU A 902 -13.65 -0.15 19.66
CA LEU A 902 -13.40 -1.50 19.18
C LEU A 902 -12.91 -2.37 20.32
N LYS A 903 -13.41 -3.61 20.35
CA LYS A 903 -12.88 -4.68 21.21
C LYS A 903 -11.93 -5.54 20.39
N SER A 904 -10.73 -5.03 20.13
CA SER A 904 -9.68 -5.81 19.45
C SER A 904 -8.69 -6.39 20.46
N PRO A 905 -8.22 -7.62 20.26
CA PRO A 905 -7.19 -8.19 21.12
C PRO A 905 -5.87 -7.41 20.97
N PRO A 906 -5.11 -7.24 22.05
CA PRO A 906 -3.79 -6.62 21.98
C PRO A 906 -2.83 -7.52 21.20
N MET A 907 -1.96 -6.89 20.39
CA MET A 907 -0.87 -7.55 19.69
C MET A 907 0.41 -7.33 20.46
N SER A 908 0.91 -8.37 21.12
CA SER A 908 2.21 -8.37 21.79
C SER A 908 3.30 -8.92 20.89
N ARG A 909 4.47 -8.28 20.91
CA ARG A 909 5.71 -8.81 20.34
C ARG A 909 6.89 -8.42 21.22
N THR A 910 7.93 -9.22 21.27
CA THR A 910 9.15 -8.91 22.04
C THR A 910 10.17 -8.18 21.17
N SER A 911 10.94 -7.29 21.78
CA SER A 911 12.11 -6.64 21.17
C SER A 911 13.18 -6.38 22.24
N SER A 912 14.32 -5.82 21.86
CA SER A 912 15.34 -5.31 22.78
C SER A 912 15.29 -3.78 22.83
N ALA A 913 15.49 -3.22 24.02
CA ALA A 913 15.51 -1.77 24.19
C ALA A 913 16.58 -1.31 25.17
N TRP A 914 17.01 -0.07 24.96
CA TRP A 914 17.67 0.79 25.92
C TRP A 914 16.64 1.74 26.50
N TRP A 915 16.62 1.91 27.82
CA TRP A 915 15.78 2.93 28.45
C TRP A 915 16.46 3.62 29.63
N ILE A 916 15.98 4.82 29.91
CA ILE A 916 16.34 5.62 31.09
C ILE A 916 15.03 6.05 31.75
N ASP A 917 14.83 5.65 32.99
CA ASP A 917 13.73 6.13 33.82
C ASP A 917 14.09 7.51 34.40
N ILE A 918 13.20 8.48 34.21
CA ILE A 918 13.39 9.88 34.62
C ILE A 918 12.65 10.11 35.94
N PRO A 919 13.39 10.38 37.04
CA PRO A 919 12.78 10.71 38.32
C PRO A 919 11.83 11.92 38.25
N THR A 920 10.75 11.88 39.04
CA THR A 920 9.68 12.90 39.00
C THR A 920 10.16 14.28 39.49
N ASP A 921 11.17 14.33 40.35
CA ASP A 921 11.85 15.57 40.74
C ASP A 921 12.58 16.23 39.56
N LEU A 922 13.16 15.47 38.62
CA LEU A 922 13.79 16.06 37.41
C LEU A 922 12.75 16.71 36.53
N VAL A 923 11.62 16.04 36.35
CA VAL A 923 10.49 16.56 35.56
C VAL A 923 9.91 17.83 36.22
N ARG A 924 9.86 17.87 37.55
CA ARG A 924 9.46 19.08 38.30
C ARG A 924 10.46 20.22 38.09
N ALA A 925 11.76 19.93 38.05
CA ALA A 925 12.81 20.93 37.81
C ALA A 925 12.71 21.61 36.42
N LEU A 926 12.04 20.99 35.45
CA LEU A 926 11.77 21.61 34.14
C LEU A 926 10.71 22.73 34.19
N GLY A 927 10.04 22.93 35.33
CA GLY A 927 9.03 23.97 35.50
C GLY A 927 7.74 23.73 34.72
N CYS A 928 7.45 22.49 34.33
CA CYS A 928 6.25 22.13 33.53
C CYS A 928 4.96 22.00 34.35
N ALA A 929 5.04 22.09 35.68
CA ALA A 929 3.92 21.80 36.59
C ALA A 929 2.68 22.70 36.37
N ALA A 930 2.88 23.94 35.89
CA ALA A 930 1.81 24.90 35.63
C ALA A 930 1.15 24.76 34.24
N ALA A 931 1.69 23.92 33.35
CA ALA A 931 1.31 23.88 31.92
C ALA A 931 0.58 22.58 31.49
N GLY A 932 0.10 21.78 32.45
CA GLY A 932 -0.65 20.54 32.20
C GLY A 932 0.22 19.32 31.87
N ALA A 933 -0.39 18.14 31.80
CA ALA A 933 0.32 16.86 31.65
C ALA A 933 1.20 16.78 30.39
N ASN A 934 0.76 17.37 29.27
CA ASN A 934 1.50 17.34 28.00
C ASN A 934 2.80 18.16 28.03
N ALA A 935 2.87 19.23 28.82
CA ALA A 935 4.06 20.06 28.93
C ALA A 935 5.25 19.31 29.55
N ALA A 936 4.99 18.31 30.40
CA ALA A 936 6.02 17.47 30.99
C ALA A 936 6.59 16.44 29.98
N TYR A 937 5.80 15.97 29.02
CA TYR A 937 6.23 14.98 28.04
C TYR A 937 6.87 15.58 26.77
N ALA A 938 6.57 16.85 26.44
CA ALA A 938 7.17 17.54 25.30
C ALA A 938 8.72 17.51 25.29
N PRO A 939 9.42 17.86 26.40
CA PRO A 939 10.88 17.76 26.42
C PRO A 939 11.41 16.32 26.32
N LEU A 940 10.70 15.32 26.88
CA LEU A 940 11.07 13.91 26.70
C LEU A 940 10.96 13.47 25.24
N HIS A 941 9.88 13.87 24.55
CA HIS A 941 9.68 13.55 23.15
C HIS A 941 10.74 14.21 22.26
N SER A 942 11.07 15.48 22.53
CA SER A 942 12.14 16.18 21.83
C SER A 942 13.52 15.55 22.08
N LEU A 943 13.84 15.18 23.33
CA LEU A 943 15.10 14.50 23.65
C LEU A 943 15.16 13.09 23.03
N ASN A 944 14.06 12.33 23.03
CA ASN A 944 13.99 11.05 22.32
C ASN A 944 14.32 11.20 20.83
N HIS A 945 13.81 12.24 20.17
CA HIS A 945 14.15 12.51 18.77
C HIS A 945 15.61 12.96 18.59
N ALA A 946 16.12 13.82 19.46
CA ALA A 946 17.52 14.23 19.43
C ALA A 946 18.47 13.05 19.64
N ILE A 947 18.12 12.12 20.53
CA ILE A 947 18.83 10.84 20.70
C ILE A 947 18.84 10.08 19.38
N LEU A 948 17.68 9.89 18.72
CA LEU A 948 17.62 9.19 17.44
C LEU A 948 18.49 9.83 16.35
N HIS A 949 18.62 11.16 16.34
CA HIS A 949 19.51 11.89 15.43
C HIS A 949 21.00 11.78 15.80
N ALA A 950 21.32 11.69 17.09
CA ALA A 950 22.69 11.56 17.59
C ALA A 950 23.23 10.12 17.59
N LEU A 951 22.36 9.11 17.49
CA LEU A 951 22.79 7.72 17.51
C LEU A 951 23.82 7.37 16.43
N PRO A 952 23.65 7.77 15.14
CA PRO A 952 24.62 7.42 14.11
C PRO A 952 26.03 7.90 14.43
N SER A 953 26.23 9.15 14.88
CA SER A 953 27.56 9.69 15.17
C SER A 953 28.24 8.99 16.35
N VAL A 954 27.47 8.48 17.31
CA VAL A 954 28.02 7.88 18.53
C VAL A 954 28.18 6.37 18.43
N VAL A 955 27.36 5.65 17.65
CA VAL A 955 27.27 4.18 17.66
C VAL A 955 28.10 3.49 16.55
N SER A 956 28.89 4.25 15.78
CA SER A 956 29.74 3.71 14.68
C SER A 956 30.66 2.56 15.08
N THR A 957 30.80 1.57 14.19
CA THR A 957 31.75 0.45 14.27
C THR A 957 32.99 0.60 13.40
N SER A 958 33.05 1.60 12.50
CA SER A 958 34.29 1.93 11.77
C SER A 958 35.21 2.78 12.65
N ALA A 959 36.52 2.54 12.55
CA ALA A 959 37.56 3.28 13.24
C ALA A 959 37.38 4.81 13.05
N PRO A 960 37.74 5.64 14.04
CA PRO A 960 37.42 7.07 14.09
C PRO A 960 38.20 7.94 13.09
N THR A 961 38.73 7.39 12.00
CA THR A 961 39.69 8.09 11.12
C THR A 961 39.09 8.76 9.89
N ASP A 962 37.77 8.65 9.63
CA ASP A 962 37.14 9.38 8.53
C ASP A 962 35.84 10.06 8.99
N GLU A 963 35.82 11.39 8.86
CA GLU A 963 34.69 12.28 9.18
C GLU A 963 33.46 12.08 8.26
N SER A 964 33.54 11.14 7.31
CA SER A 964 32.48 10.83 6.34
C SER A 964 31.67 9.57 6.66
N ASN A 965 31.99 8.84 7.74
CA ASN A 965 31.37 7.55 8.06
C ASN A 965 29.87 7.69 8.40
N VAL A 966 29.02 7.40 7.43
CA VAL A 966 27.58 7.26 7.64
C VAL A 966 27.31 5.91 8.28
N VAL A 967 26.80 5.94 9.51
CA VAL A 967 26.68 4.73 10.33
C VAL A 967 25.37 4.01 10.06
N ALA A 968 25.50 2.72 9.79
CA ALA A 968 24.38 1.83 9.62
C ALA A 968 23.79 1.41 10.96
N LEU A 969 22.71 2.07 11.34
CA LEU A 969 21.91 1.63 12.47
C LEU A 969 20.70 0.84 11.98
N ALA A 970 20.36 -0.21 12.72
CA ALA A 970 19.09 -0.87 12.50
C ALA A 970 17.94 0.12 12.82
N PRO A 971 16.78 -0.01 12.18
CA PRO A 971 15.67 0.90 12.43
C PRO A 971 15.25 0.84 13.90
N VAL A 972 15.46 1.94 14.62
CA VAL A 972 15.02 2.12 16.01
C VAL A 972 13.82 3.04 16.10
N ALA A 973 13.10 2.96 17.22
CA ALA A 973 12.00 3.85 17.56
C ALA A 973 12.02 4.18 19.04
N CYS A 974 11.24 5.18 19.41
CA CYS A 974 11.02 5.60 20.79
C CYS A 974 9.52 5.64 21.10
N GLU A 975 9.18 5.45 22.38
CA GLU A 975 7.82 5.68 22.86
C GLU A 975 7.57 7.19 22.86
N CYS A 976 6.56 7.63 22.13
CA CYS A 976 6.18 9.05 22.03
C CYS A 976 4.74 9.21 22.50
N ARG A 977 4.44 10.34 23.15
CA ARG A 977 3.09 10.69 23.57
C ARG A 977 2.47 11.62 22.53
N GLY A 978 1.24 11.32 22.10
CA GLY A 978 0.42 12.24 21.32
C GLY A 978 -0.21 13.35 22.18
N ILE A 979 -0.52 14.49 21.58
CA ILE A 979 -1.12 15.63 22.28
C ILE A 979 -2.51 15.31 22.86
N ASP A 980 -3.27 14.45 22.21
CA ASP A 980 -4.61 14.03 22.64
C ASP A 980 -4.58 12.88 23.65
N SER A 981 -3.39 12.39 24.03
CA SER A 981 -3.28 11.30 24.99
C SER A 981 -3.56 11.78 26.41
N THR A 982 -4.40 11.05 27.14
CA THR A 982 -4.69 11.25 28.58
C THR A 982 -4.00 10.23 29.48
N ARG A 983 -3.25 9.29 28.89
CA ARG A 983 -2.65 8.13 29.56
C ARG A 983 -1.59 8.54 30.60
N ALA A 984 -1.48 7.87 31.73
CA ALA A 984 -0.34 8.02 32.64
C ALA A 984 0.76 7.02 32.25
N ARG A 985 1.99 7.51 32.02
CA ARG A 985 3.16 6.67 31.74
C ARG A 985 4.37 7.12 32.53
N PRO A 986 5.27 6.21 32.93
CA PRO A 986 6.52 6.62 33.54
C PRO A 986 7.24 7.58 32.58
N PHE A 987 7.85 8.61 33.14
CA PHE A 987 8.72 9.49 32.37
C PHE A 987 9.95 8.67 32.00
N ARG A 988 10.00 8.20 30.76
CA ARG A 988 11.02 7.27 30.28
C ARG A 988 11.50 7.68 28.89
N LEU A 989 12.81 7.71 28.73
CA LEU A 989 13.44 7.71 27.41
C LEU A 989 13.61 6.26 26.98
N THR A 990 13.20 5.92 25.76
CA THR A 990 13.26 4.55 25.25
C THR A 990 13.76 4.55 23.82
N VAL A 991 14.73 3.68 23.53
CA VAL A 991 15.19 3.36 22.17
C VAL A 991 15.10 1.85 22.00
N PHE A 992 14.24 1.39 21.10
CA PHE A 992 14.03 -0.04 20.85
C PHE A 992 14.17 -0.40 19.37
N ASP A 993 14.63 -1.61 19.10
CA ASP A 993 14.79 -2.12 17.74
C ASP A 993 13.39 -2.42 17.12
N ARG A 994 13.06 -1.85 15.95
CA ARG A 994 11.70 -1.93 15.36
C ARG A 994 11.37 -3.29 14.73
N ALA A 995 12.39 -3.97 14.22
CA ALA A 995 12.25 -5.29 13.60
C ALA A 995 12.64 -6.37 14.62
N ALA A 996 11.88 -7.46 14.67
CA ALA A 996 12.20 -8.59 15.55
C ALA A 996 13.60 -9.20 15.28
N THR A 997 14.14 -8.95 14.08
CA THR A 997 15.46 -9.41 13.62
C THR A 997 16.54 -8.33 13.65
N ALA A 998 16.18 -7.08 13.96
CA ALA A 998 17.17 -6.04 14.23
C ALA A 998 17.68 -6.27 15.65
N VAL A 999 18.87 -6.86 15.77
CA VAL A 999 19.46 -7.15 17.08
C VAL A 999 20.73 -6.33 17.21
N GLY A 1000 20.67 -5.25 17.99
CA GLY A 1000 21.88 -4.68 18.57
C GLY A 1000 22.05 -3.17 18.48
N THR A 1001 21.17 -2.42 17.80
CA THR A 1001 21.27 -0.95 17.81
C THR A 1001 20.93 -0.41 19.20
N ALA A 1002 19.82 -0.87 19.78
CA ALA A 1002 19.48 -0.56 21.17
C ALA A 1002 20.60 -0.95 22.16
N ARG A 1003 21.26 -2.10 21.94
CA ARG A 1003 22.38 -2.54 22.79
C ARG A 1003 23.57 -1.60 22.70
N ARG A 1004 24.03 -1.29 21.48
CA ARG A 1004 25.18 -0.38 21.30
C ARG A 1004 24.86 1.04 21.76
N ALA A 1005 23.61 1.49 21.57
CA ALA A 1005 23.11 2.74 22.12
C ALA A 1005 23.22 2.75 23.65
N TRP A 1006 22.82 1.66 24.32
CA TRP A 1006 23.03 1.50 25.76
C TRP A 1006 24.52 1.49 26.13
N GLU A 1007 25.39 0.76 25.42
CA GLU A 1007 26.85 0.70 25.66
C GLU A 1007 27.55 2.06 25.54
N ARG A 1008 26.97 3.01 24.79
CA ARG A 1008 27.47 4.40 24.66
C ARG A 1008 26.50 5.47 25.17
N GLY A 1009 25.49 5.08 25.95
CA GLY A 1009 24.38 5.92 26.43
C GLY A 1009 24.72 7.33 26.91
N GLU A 1010 25.73 7.52 27.78
CA GLU A 1010 26.15 8.88 28.21
C GLU A 1010 26.63 9.73 27.03
N GLY A 1011 27.47 9.15 26.16
CA GLY A 1011 27.94 9.81 24.93
C GLY A 1011 26.79 10.12 23.97
N VAL A 1012 25.77 9.26 23.88
CA VAL A 1012 24.57 9.49 23.06
C VAL A 1012 23.75 10.67 23.60
N VAL A 1013 23.52 10.72 24.92
CA VAL A 1013 22.78 11.84 25.54
C VAL A 1013 23.55 13.15 25.39
N ARG A 1014 24.87 13.14 25.57
CA ARG A 1014 25.74 14.31 25.34
C ARG A 1014 25.68 14.81 23.90
N ALA A 1015 25.84 13.92 22.92
CA ALA A 1015 25.73 14.27 21.52
C ALA A 1015 24.34 14.81 21.16
N ALA A 1016 23.26 14.24 21.71
CA ALA A 1016 21.90 14.75 21.52
C ALA A 1016 21.72 16.17 22.10
N ARG A 1017 22.31 16.43 23.27
CA ARG A 1017 22.32 17.76 23.90
C ARG A 1017 23.08 18.77 23.04
N GLU A 1018 24.29 18.43 22.60
CA GLU A 1018 25.13 19.28 21.74
C GLU A 1018 24.42 19.60 20.42
N LEU A 1019 23.87 18.57 19.75
CA LEU A 1019 23.08 18.72 18.52
C LEU A 1019 21.93 19.73 18.69
N MET A 1020 21.19 19.66 19.81
CA MET A 1020 20.13 20.62 20.08
C MET A 1020 20.68 22.02 20.38
N ALA A 1021 21.74 22.13 21.17
CA ALA A 1021 22.30 23.42 21.59
C ALA A 1021 22.96 24.20 20.43
N GLU A 1022 23.67 23.51 19.54
CA GLU A 1022 24.37 24.11 18.40
C GLU A 1022 23.43 24.43 17.23
N CYS A 1023 22.30 23.74 17.14
CA CYS A 1023 21.33 23.99 16.10
C CYS A 1023 20.70 25.39 16.26
N PRO A 1024 20.71 26.27 15.24
CA PRO A 1024 20.27 27.67 15.36
C PRO A 1024 18.75 27.86 15.43
N CYS A 1025 17.95 26.79 15.34
CA CYS A 1025 16.49 26.91 15.38
C CYS A 1025 15.95 27.13 16.81
N ASP A 1026 14.89 27.93 16.95
CA ASP A 1026 14.29 28.18 18.28
C ASP A 1026 13.33 27.07 18.72
N VAL A 1027 12.43 26.66 17.81
CA VAL A 1027 11.33 25.73 18.13
C VAL A 1027 11.72 24.26 17.90
N GLY A 1028 12.68 24.02 17.00
CA GLY A 1028 13.02 22.70 16.49
C GLY A 1028 13.02 22.62 14.97
N CYS A 1029 13.82 21.71 14.42
CA CYS A 1029 13.91 21.47 12.98
C CYS A 1029 14.27 20.00 12.67
N PRO A 1030 14.26 19.57 11.39
CA PRO A 1030 14.64 18.21 10.99
C PRO A 1030 16.07 17.81 11.37
N GLU A 1031 16.93 18.76 11.67
CA GLU A 1031 18.35 18.53 12.01
C GLU A 1031 18.58 18.36 13.51
N CYS A 1032 17.58 18.58 14.36
CA CYS A 1032 17.74 18.43 15.81
C CYS A 1032 16.63 17.60 16.49
N ILE A 1033 15.34 17.96 16.35
CA ILE A 1033 14.26 17.33 17.13
C ILE A 1033 13.04 16.92 16.31
N PHE A 1034 12.93 17.28 15.03
CA PHE A 1034 11.87 16.75 14.18
C PHE A 1034 12.32 15.43 13.57
N TRP A 1035 11.53 14.38 13.83
CA TRP A 1035 11.80 13.06 13.32
C TRP A 1035 10.83 12.72 12.19
N LYS A 1036 11.37 12.24 11.06
CA LYS A 1036 10.58 11.89 9.87
C LYS A 1036 9.54 10.81 10.16
N SER A 1037 9.84 9.89 11.08
CA SER A 1037 8.99 8.74 11.39
C SER A 1037 8.19 8.89 12.70
N CYS A 1038 8.02 10.13 13.19
CA CYS A 1038 7.20 10.42 14.37
C CYS A 1038 5.73 10.05 14.09
N THR A 1039 5.17 9.14 14.89
CA THR A 1039 3.76 8.70 14.79
C THR A 1039 2.76 9.81 15.13
N HIS A 1040 3.20 10.83 15.86
CA HIS A 1040 2.41 11.98 16.29
C HIS A 1040 2.77 13.27 15.53
N ARG A 1041 3.24 13.15 14.29
CA ARG A 1041 3.41 14.26 13.33
C ARG A 1041 4.28 15.43 13.82
N ASN A 1042 5.17 15.18 14.78
CA ASN A 1042 6.02 16.19 15.43
C ASN A 1042 5.22 17.32 16.15
N GLU A 1043 4.00 17.05 16.60
CA GLU A 1043 3.12 18.07 17.20
C GLU A 1043 3.35 18.33 18.71
N LEU A 1044 4.18 17.56 19.42
CA LEU A 1044 4.42 17.77 20.86
C LEU A 1044 5.92 17.85 21.15
N HIS A 1045 6.51 19.04 21.09
CA HIS A 1045 7.96 19.28 21.24
C HIS A 1045 8.28 20.53 22.07
N ASP A 1046 9.41 20.49 22.78
CA ASP A 1046 9.99 21.61 23.52
C ASP A 1046 11.52 21.49 23.54
N LYS A 1047 12.19 22.21 22.64
CA LYS A 1047 13.66 22.18 22.49
C LYS A 1047 14.38 22.68 23.74
N ALA A 1048 13.98 23.83 24.28
CA ALA A 1048 14.69 24.48 25.38
C ALA A 1048 14.67 23.62 26.65
N ARG A 1049 13.50 23.07 26.99
CA ARG A 1049 13.39 22.16 28.14
C ARG A 1049 14.03 20.80 27.89
N ALA A 1050 14.13 20.34 26.64
CA ALA A 1050 14.84 19.11 26.31
C ALA A 1050 16.35 19.23 26.52
N ILE A 1051 16.95 20.39 26.18
CA ILE A 1051 18.36 20.68 26.49
C ILE A 1051 18.57 20.66 28.01
N HIS A 1052 17.72 21.37 28.76
CA HIS A 1052 17.81 21.38 30.23
C HIS A 1052 17.63 19.96 30.82
N LEU A 1053 16.70 19.15 30.30
CA LEU A 1053 16.56 17.75 30.72
C LEU A 1053 17.84 16.95 30.46
N ALA A 1054 18.48 17.13 29.31
CA ALA A 1054 19.73 16.44 29.00
C ALA A 1054 20.88 16.88 29.92
N ASP A 1055 21.00 18.18 30.22
CA ASP A 1055 21.97 18.70 31.21
C ASP A 1055 21.75 18.05 32.58
N LEU A 1056 20.50 18.00 33.05
CA LEU A 1056 20.11 17.37 34.32
C LEU A 1056 20.37 15.85 34.40
N LEU A 1057 20.50 15.17 33.25
CA LEU A 1057 20.87 13.76 33.17
C LEU A 1057 22.39 13.55 33.15
N LEU A 1058 23.15 14.53 32.64
CA LEU A 1058 24.61 14.49 32.53
C LEU A 1058 25.31 15.05 33.78
N ASP A 1059 24.66 15.95 34.53
CA ASP A 1059 25.20 16.54 35.75
C ASP A 1059 25.31 15.49 36.88
N GLY A 1060 26.54 15.06 37.15
CA GLY A 1060 26.91 14.11 38.20
C GLY A 1060 27.27 14.72 39.56
N THR A 1061 26.74 15.89 39.92
CA THR A 1061 27.02 16.49 41.24
C THR A 1061 26.15 15.87 42.33
N GLY A 1062 26.71 14.85 42.99
CA GLY A 1062 26.17 14.24 44.19
C GLY A 1062 26.86 12.92 44.50
N GLY A 1063 28.16 12.97 44.81
CA GLY A 1063 28.79 11.87 45.53
C GLY A 1063 28.01 11.61 46.82
N VAL A 1064 27.55 10.37 47.00
CA VAL A 1064 27.17 9.89 48.32
C VAL A 1064 28.47 9.41 48.97
N ASP A 1065 29.29 10.37 49.38
CA ASP A 1065 30.19 10.17 50.51
C ASP A 1065 29.34 10.40 51.76
N GLY A 1066 28.70 9.32 52.20
CA GLY A 1066 27.90 9.27 53.41
C GLY A 1066 27.82 7.82 53.81
N GLU A 1067 28.72 7.40 54.70
CA GLU A 1067 28.67 6.14 55.42
C GLU A 1067 27.26 5.92 55.98
N HIS A 1068 26.49 5.04 55.35
CA HIS A 1068 25.42 4.31 56.00
C HIS A 1068 25.51 2.86 55.53
N GLU A 1069 25.92 2.03 56.49
CA GLU A 1069 25.99 0.58 56.44
C GLU A 1069 24.69 -0.04 55.93
N ASP A 1070 24.86 -1.09 55.10
CA ASP A 1070 23.99 -2.25 54.88
C ASP A 1070 22.49 -2.12 55.23
N GLU A 1071 21.64 -2.01 54.20
CA GLU A 1071 20.43 -2.82 53.94
C GLU A 1071 19.51 -2.10 52.94
N VAL A 1072 19.52 -2.51 51.66
CA VAL A 1072 18.39 -2.29 50.75
C VAL A 1072 18.02 -3.61 50.11
N GLY A 1073 17.03 -4.26 50.70
CA GLY A 1073 16.40 -5.45 50.17
C GLY A 1073 15.69 -5.17 48.84
N VAL A 1074 15.95 -6.04 47.87
CA VAL A 1074 15.14 -6.18 46.66
C VAL A 1074 13.76 -6.70 47.09
N GLY A 1075 12.77 -5.82 47.17
CA GLY A 1075 11.37 -6.17 47.41
C GLY A 1075 10.59 -6.27 46.09
N PRO A 1076 9.74 -7.29 45.88
CA PRO A 1076 8.84 -7.34 44.73
C PRO A 1076 7.74 -6.29 44.88
N CYS A 1077 7.35 -5.65 43.76
CA CYS A 1077 6.22 -4.72 43.73
C CYS A 1077 4.91 -5.46 44.02
N GLU A 1078 4.42 -5.37 45.26
CA GLU A 1078 3.05 -5.74 45.63
C GLU A 1078 2.08 -4.59 45.31
N GLY A 1079 0.94 -4.94 44.74
CA GLY A 1079 -0.11 -4.02 44.34
C GLY A 1079 -0.93 -3.52 45.52
N HIS A 1080 -1.26 -2.22 45.50
CA HIS A 1080 -2.26 -1.65 46.38
C HIS A 1080 -3.68 -1.88 45.84
N LYS A 1081 -4.31 -2.92 46.37
CA LYS A 1081 -5.71 -2.95 46.84
C LYS A 1081 -5.75 -2.19 48.20
N ASP A 1082 -6.77 -1.49 48.69
CA ASP A 1082 -8.22 -1.44 48.51
C ASP A 1082 -8.76 -0.05 48.92
N VAL A 1083 -9.88 0.38 48.34
CA VAL A 1083 -11.00 1.01 49.07
C VAL A 1083 -12.30 0.52 48.41
N GLU A 1084 -13.07 -0.27 49.17
CA GLU A 1084 -14.40 -0.78 48.84
C GLU A 1084 -15.47 0.33 48.85
N GLU A 1085 -16.47 0.25 47.95
CA GLU A 1085 -17.83 -0.19 48.33
C GLU A 1085 -18.84 -0.19 47.15
N LYS A 1086 -19.66 -1.26 47.15
CA LYS A 1086 -21.06 -1.39 46.67
C LYS A 1086 -21.36 -1.59 45.18
N SER A 1087 -21.56 -2.85 44.80
CA SER A 1087 -22.88 -3.30 44.33
C SER A 1087 -23.06 -4.81 44.51
N ALA A 1088 -24.16 -5.19 45.16
CA ALA A 1088 -24.55 -6.54 45.51
C ALA A 1088 -24.84 -7.43 44.29
N ALA A 1089 -24.40 -8.69 44.35
CA ALA A 1089 -24.96 -9.79 43.59
C ALA A 1089 -25.53 -10.82 44.57
N ALA A 1090 -26.83 -11.09 44.47
CA ALA A 1090 -27.45 -12.27 45.04
C ALA A 1090 -27.44 -13.39 43.97
N PRO A 1091 -27.09 -14.64 44.32
CA PRO A 1091 -27.16 -15.77 43.41
C PRO A 1091 -28.53 -16.46 43.53
N PHE A 1092 -29.12 -16.92 42.44
CA PHE A 1092 -30.10 -18.02 42.53
C PHE A 1092 -30.03 -18.93 41.30
N THR A 1093 -30.11 -20.20 41.65
CA THR A 1093 -29.98 -21.46 40.91
C THR A 1093 -31.12 -21.75 39.95
N GLU A 1094 -30.85 -22.64 39.00
CA GLU A 1094 -31.84 -23.36 38.18
C GLU A 1094 -32.90 -24.07 39.04
N GLU A 1095 -34.17 -23.93 38.66
CA GLU A 1095 -35.18 -25.00 38.68
C GLU A 1095 -36.47 -24.55 37.95
N GLY A 1096 -36.95 -25.36 36.99
CA GLY A 1096 -38.39 -25.56 36.75
C GLY A 1096 -39.11 -24.73 35.66
N GLN A 1097 -39.42 -25.42 34.56
CA GLN A 1097 -40.39 -25.17 33.46
C GLN A 1097 -39.95 -24.40 32.21
#